data_AF-A0A2V8EVU4-F1
#
_entry.id   AF-A0A2V8EVU4-F1
#
_cell.length_a   1.000
_cell.length_b   1.000
_cell.length_c   1.000
_cell.angle_alpha   90.00
_cell.angle_beta   90.00
_cell.angle_gamma   90.00
#
_symmetry.space_group_name_H-M   'P 1'
#
loop_
_entity.id
_entity.type
_entity.pdbx_description
1 polymer ?
#
loop_
_entity_poly.entity_id
_entity_poly.type
_entity_poly.pdbx_seq_one_letter_code
_entity_poly.pdbx_strand_id
1 'polypeptide(L)'
;MQRVLSGRAVLRLLAAAVLAFGLSRLLAAAAPSSATISAANPSAAWDGFGAVAASPDGEATCVEGTNCDIFTLTLAPADYRGKRVRVKASWTNQLNDYDVYVHQGSLDGPVLTPANGGAPSTAEESTFDVNAIVTAGVNDTYTIHVVYFGVVSVDPYHGAVSLEAIPATTANTRTASIVSGAKSGLAFSRSRALYAFGAGQDVEPSVRVDYQGNAYVGAIRGLTGGNDLWRFDLNPSSATYDPFLTAATPVWRADGTLSNPAYKGQPDALAPNNESDLGGDGGGDMDLAVGFRPAVPSAMPPLLATSSLVAANVSVQRSSDRGETMTNNPAGNTTVQVDDRQWMEFLGDHTVYLGYRDFTGLQATSKYYLNRSDDGGLTYGPAVVAAIGGNTTGNIDVDQRDGTVYFCHQGDGTDGAKEVRVAVGQPASLAVTPAVFNTVVAARGQKPIANLFPVCKVASDGTVYVAYSDGGDAIYVAHSFDHGSTWALPVRVSDMGPGGVALFPWIETGDRPGSLAIVWYGATAADSEDGAGGNTDRANWKAYFAQTLNATAATPTIFQSVASDHVIHGSNISLAGFTTGTSPNRNLADFFQVAIDPQGMAFVSWADDSADFSGHAYVAHQIGGYNLNTGKSLRIKGANPAAPIATAAPQVFDFRHDARAVSPPPVMPDQDSPADILTIGYGCQIVNGATWITATMTASGLNTVPPDALWRMNFATNPTKPGLVDRADQWFVEADTDAGGARTFSWGTAARQSDGSIVYTIKGAADSGAFDLTRRSVTVKVDAAKLNAVQTRGPVAAGTVLMGLRGSATTARTVVAGTASAGFSDSTRAGGTFTMGSCQP
;
A
#
# COMPACT_ATOMS: atom_id res chain seq x y z
N MET A 1 -89.47 -7.38 47.46
CA MET A 1 -90.84 -6.98 47.05
C MET A 1 -90.83 -6.61 45.57
N GLN A 2 -91.00 -7.59 44.68
CA GLN A 2 -91.92 -7.67 43.53
C GLN A 2 -91.58 -8.96 42.76
N ARG A 3 -92.62 -9.69 42.37
CA ARG A 3 -92.67 -11.10 41.96
C ARG A 3 -92.45 -11.28 40.43
N VAL A 4 -91.67 -12.27 39.99
CA VAL A 4 -92.02 -13.62 39.42
C VAL A 4 -92.50 -13.64 37.96
N LEU A 5 -91.86 -14.50 37.13
CA LEU A 5 -92.35 -15.42 36.05
C LEU A 5 -91.19 -15.66 35.03
N SER A 6 -90.40 -16.74 35.06
CA SER A 6 -90.61 -18.13 34.62
C SER A 6 -90.80 -18.38 33.11
N GLY A 7 -89.75 -18.89 32.46
CA GLY A 7 -89.73 -20.14 31.65
C GLY A 7 -90.50 -20.24 30.32
N ARG A 8 -89.76 -20.53 29.24
CA ARG A 8 -90.04 -21.69 28.35
C ARG A 8 -88.78 -22.15 27.59
N ALA A 9 -88.71 -23.46 27.47
CA ALA A 9 -87.59 -24.29 27.08
C ALA A 9 -87.56 -24.57 25.57
N VAL A 10 -86.34 -24.81 25.06
CA VAL A 10 -85.95 -25.95 24.20
C VAL A 10 -86.63 -26.07 22.83
N LEU A 11 -85.83 -25.95 21.75
CA LEU A 11 -85.46 -27.06 20.84
C LEU A 11 -84.97 -26.47 19.48
N ARG A 12 -83.65 -26.47 19.23
CA ARG A 12 -83.03 -26.88 17.94
C ARG A 12 -81.52 -26.64 17.96
N LEU A 13 -80.82 -27.69 17.53
CA LEU A 13 -79.45 -27.74 16.98
C LEU A 13 -78.28 -27.89 17.97
N LEU A 14 -78.18 -29.10 18.53
CA LEU A 14 -76.90 -29.80 18.59
C LEU A 14 -76.49 -30.21 17.17
N ALA A 15 -75.54 -29.50 16.57
CA ALA A 15 -74.63 -29.97 15.51
C ALA A 15 -73.61 -28.86 15.17
N ALA A 16 -72.85 -28.38 16.16
CA ALA A 16 -71.81 -27.37 15.92
C ALA A 16 -70.65 -27.48 16.93
N ALA A 17 -70.29 -28.70 17.31
CA ALA A 17 -69.02 -28.99 17.95
C ALA A 17 -68.38 -30.12 17.15
N VAL A 18 -67.17 -29.87 16.62
CA VAL A 18 -66.39 -30.70 15.69
C VAL A 18 -66.66 -30.46 14.19
N LEU A 19 -66.56 -29.18 13.79
CA LEU A 19 -65.68 -28.73 12.70
C LEU A 19 -64.82 -27.62 13.32
N ALA A 20 -63.81 -27.96 14.13
CA ALA A 20 -62.44 -28.14 13.65
C ALA A 20 -61.92 -26.89 12.90
N PHE A 21 -61.25 -26.02 13.66
CA PHE A 21 -60.18 -25.10 13.25
C PHE A 21 -60.06 -24.82 11.74
N GLY A 22 -60.62 -23.69 11.30
CA GLY A 22 -60.52 -23.30 9.89
C GLY A 22 -61.12 -21.93 9.61
N LEU A 23 -60.93 -20.95 10.50
CA LEU A 23 -61.06 -19.54 10.15
C LEU A 23 -59.64 -18.97 10.16
N SER A 24 -59.12 -18.95 8.93
CA SER A 24 -57.88 -18.39 8.44
C SER A 24 -57.34 -17.28 9.33
N ARG A 25 -56.12 -17.46 9.86
CA ARG A 25 -55.22 -16.31 9.97
C ARG A 25 -55.10 -15.80 8.53
N LEU A 26 -55.72 -14.66 8.22
CA LEU A 26 -55.32 -13.90 7.04
C LEU A 26 -53.83 -13.65 7.24
N LEU A 27 -52.98 -14.35 6.48
CA LEU A 27 -51.57 -14.02 6.37
C LEU A 27 -51.53 -12.55 5.97
N ALA A 28 -51.11 -11.70 6.91
CA ALA A 28 -50.91 -10.29 6.65
C ALA A 28 -49.64 -10.19 5.81
N ALA A 29 -49.83 -10.14 4.50
CA ALA A 29 -48.76 -10.06 3.51
C ALA A 29 -48.85 -8.69 2.81
N ALA A 30 -47.73 -8.25 2.25
CA ALA A 30 -47.61 -7.05 1.44
C ALA A 30 -48.77 -6.97 0.43
N ALA A 31 -49.34 -5.79 0.28
CA ALA A 31 -50.51 -5.56 -0.56
C ALA A 31 -50.17 -4.55 -1.67
N PRO A 32 -49.99 -4.98 -2.94
CA PRO A 32 -49.92 -6.36 -3.41
C PRO A 32 -48.63 -7.06 -2.95
N SER A 33 -48.61 -8.40 -2.97
CA SER A 33 -47.45 -9.18 -2.51
C SER A 33 -46.33 -9.31 -3.55
N SER A 34 -46.58 -8.84 -4.76
CA SER A 34 -45.61 -8.81 -5.83
C SER A 34 -45.93 -7.76 -6.88
N ALA A 35 -44.92 -7.34 -7.63
CA ALA A 35 -45.10 -6.56 -8.85
C ALA A 35 -44.00 -6.85 -9.88
N THR A 36 -44.31 -6.54 -11.13
CA THR A 36 -43.34 -6.54 -12.22
C THR A 36 -43.09 -5.11 -12.70
N ILE A 37 -41.82 -4.68 -12.72
CA ILE A 37 -41.42 -3.37 -13.28
C ILE A 37 -40.62 -3.56 -14.57
N SER A 38 -40.60 -2.52 -15.39
CA SER A 38 -39.90 -2.47 -16.68
C SER A 38 -39.56 -1.03 -17.06
N ALA A 39 -38.79 -0.81 -18.13
CA ALA A 39 -38.56 0.55 -18.62
C ALA A 39 -39.85 1.30 -18.99
N ALA A 40 -40.91 0.60 -19.42
CA ALA A 40 -42.21 1.21 -19.75
C ALA A 40 -43.10 1.44 -18.52
N ASN A 41 -42.93 0.62 -17.48
CA ASN A 41 -43.65 0.71 -16.20
C ASN A 41 -42.61 0.69 -15.08
N PRO A 42 -41.93 1.83 -14.81
CA PRO A 42 -40.69 1.85 -14.05
C PRO A 42 -40.89 1.73 -12.54
N SER A 43 -42.11 1.75 -12.03
CA SER A 43 -42.35 1.77 -10.59
C SER A 43 -43.51 0.90 -10.16
N ALA A 44 -43.46 0.42 -8.94
CA ALA A 44 -44.56 -0.23 -8.25
C ALA A 44 -44.59 0.21 -6.78
N ALA A 45 -45.74 0.07 -6.14
CA ALA A 45 -45.91 0.37 -4.73
C ALA A 45 -46.69 -0.76 -4.06
N TRP A 46 -46.48 -0.92 -2.76
CA TRP A 46 -47.19 -1.87 -1.91
C TRP A 46 -47.32 -1.32 -0.49
N ASP A 47 -48.31 -1.82 0.23
CA ASP A 47 -48.51 -1.47 1.62
C ASP A 47 -48.17 -2.66 2.51
N GLY A 48 -47.47 -2.38 3.62
CA GLY A 48 -47.28 -3.31 4.72
C GLY A 48 -48.53 -3.43 5.58
N PHE A 49 -48.56 -4.44 6.44
CA PHE A 49 -49.62 -4.59 7.42
C PHE A 49 -49.38 -3.73 8.69
N GLY A 50 -50.44 -3.42 9.43
CA GLY A 50 -50.33 -2.70 10.69
C GLY A 50 -50.10 -3.67 11.86
N ALA A 51 -48.94 -3.58 12.53
CA ALA A 51 -48.67 -4.33 13.75
C ALA A 51 -47.75 -3.57 14.69
N VAL A 52 -47.89 -3.79 16.00
CA VAL A 52 -46.87 -3.47 17.01
C VAL A 52 -46.03 -4.74 17.18
N ALA A 53 -44.78 -4.67 16.79
CA ALA A 53 -43.93 -5.85 16.67
C ALA A 53 -42.46 -5.45 16.80
N ALA A 54 -41.63 -6.44 17.16
CA ALA A 54 -40.20 -6.28 17.27
C ALA A 54 -39.51 -7.54 16.72
N SER A 55 -38.41 -7.32 16.01
CA SER A 55 -37.46 -8.36 15.61
C SER A 55 -36.05 -7.86 15.94
N PRO A 56 -35.64 -7.94 17.22
CA PRO A 56 -34.45 -7.24 17.72
C PRO A 56 -33.14 -7.77 17.13
N ASP A 57 -33.14 -8.96 16.54
CA ASP A 57 -31.98 -9.54 15.84
C ASP A 57 -32.16 -9.52 14.30
N GLY A 58 -32.97 -8.58 13.78
CA GLY A 58 -33.20 -8.40 12.33
C GLY A 58 -33.94 -9.60 11.71
N GLU A 59 -33.51 -10.06 10.53
CA GLU A 59 -34.13 -11.21 9.85
C GLU A 59 -34.06 -12.53 10.65
N ALA A 60 -33.11 -12.67 11.58
CA ALA A 60 -32.92 -13.94 12.31
C ALA A 60 -34.05 -14.25 13.31
N THR A 61 -34.69 -13.22 13.86
CA THR A 61 -35.84 -13.34 14.78
C THR A 61 -37.17 -13.02 14.11
N CYS A 62 -37.15 -12.90 12.79
CA CYS A 62 -38.29 -12.59 11.98
C CYS A 62 -39.27 -13.78 11.86
N VAL A 63 -40.56 -13.48 11.89
CA VAL A 63 -41.67 -14.38 11.65
C VAL A 63 -42.65 -13.71 10.69
N GLU A 64 -42.74 -14.29 9.49
CA GLU A 64 -43.59 -13.80 8.40
C GLU A 64 -45.04 -13.56 8.80
N GLY A 65 -45.55 -12.40 8.42
CA GLY A 65 -46.91 -11.94 8.75
C GLY A 65 -47.15 -11.70 10.24
N THR A 66 -46.09 -11.66 11.06
CA THR A 66 -46.15 -11.32 12.49
C THR A 66 -45.33 -10.09 12.81
N ASN A 67 -44.03 -10.11 12.49
CA ASN A 67 -43.10 -9.01 12.71
C ASN A 67 -42.24 -8.70 11.47
N CYS A 68 -42.60 -9.25 10.31
CA CYS A 68 -41.99 -8.94 9.02
C CYS A 68 -42.94 -9.26 7.87
N ASP A 69 -42.60 -8.76 6.69
CA ASP A 69 -43.40 -8.87 5.49
C ASP A 69 -42.55 -9.03 4.22
N ILE A 70 -43.04 -9.77 3.23
CA ILE A 70 -42.36 -10.05 1.97
C ILE A 70 -43.09 -9.40 0.79
N PHE A 71 -42.32 -8.71 -0.04
CA PHE A 71 -42.73 -8.27 -1.36
C PHE A 71 -41.81 -8.85 -2.45
N THR A 72 -42.38 -9.51 -3.46
CA THR A 72 -41.61 -10.06 -4.59
C THR A 72 -41.57 -9.08 -5.77
N LEU A 73 -40.37 -8.65 -6.15
CA LEU A 73 -40.14 -7.81 -7.31
C LEU A 73 -39.65 -8.65 -8.50
N THR A 74 -40.31 -8.53 -9.64
CA THR A 74 -39.84 -9.08 -10.91
C THR A 74 -39.45 -7.97 -11.89
N LEU A 75 -38.32 -8.12 -12.58
CA LEU A 75 -37.93 -7.27 -13.71
C LEU A 75 -38.35 -7.93 -15.02
N ALA A 76 -39.13 -7.24 -15.85
CA ALA A 76 -39.49 -7.79 -17.17
C ALA A 76 -38.22 -7.97 -18.03
N PRO A 77 -38.09 -9.04 -18.84
CA PRO A 77 -36.88 -9.29 -19.63
C PRO A 77 -36.52 -8.12 -20.56
N ALA A 78 -35.35 -7.55 -20.39
CA ALA A 78 -34.81 -6.45 -21.19
C ALA A 78 -33.32 -6.23 -20.88
N ASP A 79 -32.71 -5.27 -21.57
CA ASP A 79 -31.38 -4.77 -21.25
C ASP A 79 -31.48 -3.65 -20.21
N TYR A 80 -30.97 -3.91 -19.00
CA TYR A 80 -30.93 -2.97 -17.88
C TYR A 80 -29.50 -2.48 -17.59
N ARG A 81 -28.58 -2.60 -18.55
CA ARG A 81 -27.25 -1.95 -18.42
C ARG A 81 -27.42 -0.45 -18.18
N GLY A 82 -26.72 0.08 -17.17
CA GLY A 82 -26.89 1.46 -16.74
C GLY A 82 -28.16 1.77 -15.94
N LYS A 83 -28.89 0.76 -15.45
CA LYS A 83 -30.09 0.91 -14.60
C LYS A 83 -29.91 0.29 -13.22
N ARG A 84 -30.53 0.91 -12.22
CA ARG A 84 -30.63 0.41 -10.84
C ARG A 84 -32.07 0.44 -10.35
N VAL A 85 -32.34 -0.39 -9.35
CA VAL A 85 -33.62 -0.40 -8.63
C VAL A 85 -33.42 0.34 -7.32
N ARG A 86 -34.35 1.24 -7.02
CA ARG A 86 -34.48 1.95 -5.74
C ARG A 86 -35.69 1.40 -5.00
N VAL A 87 -35.49 1.00 -3.76
CA VAL A 87 -36.49 0.47 -2.83
C VAL A 87 -36.60 1.45 -1.68
N LYS A 88 -37.83 1.84 -1.33
CA LYS A 88 -38.11 2.74 -0.22
C LYS A 88 -39.29 2.21 0.59
N ALA A 89 -39.13 2.11 1.91
CA ALA A 89 -40.23 1.95 2.85
C ALA A 89 -40.42 3.27 3.60
N SER A 90 -41.65 3.72 3.81
CA SER A 90 -41.94 5.00 4.50
C SER A 90 -43.09 4.86 5.47
N TRP A 91 -43.03 5.54 6.60
CA TRP A 91 -44.05 5.52 7.66
C TRP A 91 -44.15 6.91 8.30
N THR A 92 -44.98 7.11 9.32
CA THR A 92 -45.28 8.44 9.86
C THR A 92 -44.77 8.67 11.28
N ASN A 93 -44.69 7.63 12.12
CA ASN A 93 -44.22 7.72 13.48
C ASN A 93 -42.71 7.56 13.57
N GLN A 94 -42.03 8.64 13.96
CA GLN A 94 -40.58 8.69 14.14
C GLN A 94 -40.04 7.70 15.18
N LEU A 95 -40.86 7.15 16.07
CA LEU A 95 -40.44 6.15 17.06
C LEU A 95 -40.50 4.72 16.53
N ASN A 96 -41.13 4.49 15.37
CA ASN A 96 -41.13 3.18 14.74
C ASN A 96 -39.84 2.99 13.94
N ASP A 97 -39.42 1.74 13.87
CA ASP A 97 -38.19 1.31 13.23
C ASP A 97 -38.47 0.07 12.37
N TYR A 98 -38.25 0.22 11.07
CA TYR A 98 -38.44 -0.81 10.06
C TYR A 98 -37.13 -0.98 9.31
N ASP A 99 -36.65 -2.21 9.19
CA ASP A 99 -35.48 -2.52 8.35
C ASP A 99 -35.93 -3.09 7.01
N VAL A 100 -35.20 -2.80 5.94
CA VAL A 100 -35.44 -3.31 4.58
C VAL A 100 -34.25 -4.12 4.10
N TYR A 101 -34.49 -5.39 3.79
CA TYR A 101 -33.54 -6.30 3.19
C TYR A 101 -33.97 -6.64 1.76
N VAL A 102 -33.02 -6.71 0.82
CA VAL A 102 -33.30 -7.08 -0.58
C VAL A 102 -32.45 -8.28 -0.95
N HIS A 103 -33.08 -9.41 -1.23
CA HIS A 103 -32.43 -10.65 -1.63
C HIS A 103 -32.53 -10.86 -3.14
N GLN A 104 -31.49 -11.44 -3.72
CA GLN A 104 -31.55 -11.93 -5.08
C GLN A 104 -32.31 -13.27 -5.14
N GLY A 105 -33.36 -13.35 -5.96
CA GLY A 105 -34.20 -14.54 -6.05
C GLY A 105 -35.16 -14.64 -4.86
N SER A 106 -34.85 -15.48 -3.88
CA SER A 106 -35.66 -15.79 -2.70
C SER A 106 -35.00 -15.32 -1.39
N LEU A 107 -35.67 -15.49 -0.25
CA LEU A 107 -35.10 -15.16 1.08
C LEU A 107 -33.80 -15.94 1.41
N ASP A 108 -33.61 -17.13 0.85
CA ASP A 108 -32.36 -17.89 1.01
C ASP A 108 -31.23 -17.36 0.10
N GLY A 109 -31.54 -16.42 -0.78
CA GLY A 109 -30.59 -15.79 -1.69
C GLY A 109 -29.72 -14.74 -0.98
N PRO A 110 -28.59 -14.35 -1.60
CA PRO A 110 -27.71 -13.33 -1.04
C PRO A 110 -28.44 -11.99 -0.90
N VAL A 111 -28.24 -11.33 0.24
CA VAL A 111 -28.68 -9.96 0.48
C VAL A 111 -27.81 -9.02 -0.37
N LEU A 112 -28.45 -8.18 -1.18
CA LEU A 112 -27.79 -7.21 -2.04
C LEU A 112 -27.42 -5.94 -1.25
N THR A 113 -28.41 -5.31 -0.62
CA THR A 113 -28.23 -4.05 0.12
C THR A 113 -29.28 -3.91 1.24
N PRO A 114 -28.89 -4.00 2.52
CA PRO A 114 -29.79 -3.71 3.63
C PRO A 114 -29.91 -2.20 3.87
N ALA A 115 -31.06 -1.76 4.38
CA ALA A 115 -31.31 -0.43 4.91
C ALA A 115 -31.95 -0.60 6.30
N ASN A 116 -31.17 -0.34 7.35
CA ASN A 116 -31.48 -0.67 8.74
C ASN A 116 -31.13 0.48 9.70
N GLY A 117 -31.50 1.70 9.29
CA GLY A 117 -31.32 2.89 10.10
C GLY A 117 -32.26 2.91 11.31
N GLY A 118 -31.71 3.15 12.50
CA GLY A 118 -32.52 3.16 13.72
C GLY A 118 -33.42 4.40 13.86
N ALA A 119 -34.44 4.30 14.72
CA ALA A 119 -35.24 5.46 15.14
C ALA A 119 -34.39 6.56 15.85
N PRO A 120 -34.67 7.86 15.63
CA PRO A 120 -35.83 8.40 14.94
C PRO A 120 -35.69 8.48 13.42
N SER A 121 -36.63 7.85 12.70
CA SER A 121 -36.71 7.87 11.22
C SER A 121 -38.17 7.73 10.76
N THR A 122 -38.47 8.13 9.52
CA THR A 122 -39.77 7.91 8.86
C THR A 122 -39.65 7.20 7.52
N ALA A 123 -38.45 6.73 7.17
CA ALA A 123 -38.21 5.98 5.95
C ALA A 123 -36.90 5.21 6.00
N GLU A 124 -36.87 4.06 5.33
CA GLU A 124 -35.66 3.37 4.90
C GLU A 124 -35.56 3.38 3.39
N GLU A 125 -34.35 3.46 2.87
CA GLU A 125 -34.10 3.48 1.44
C GLU A 125 -32.85 2.68 1.07
N SER A 126 -32.98 1.85 0.03
CA SER A 126 -31.92 0.99 -0.49
C SER A 126 -31.89 1.05 -2.02
N THR A 127 -30.72 0.87 -2.62
CA THR A 127 -30.58 0.75 -4.08
C THR A 127 -29.65 -0.38 -4.45
N PHE A 128 -29.96 -1.11 -5.53
CA PHE A 128 -29.06 -2.10 -6.11
C PHE A 128 -28.99 -1.96 -7.63
N ASP A 129 -27.78 -2.13 -8.17
CA ASP A 129 -27.54 -2.05 -9.60
C ASP A 129 -27.97 -3.35 -10.29
N VAL A 130 -28.77 -3.25 -11.35
CA VAL A 130 -29.11 -4.42 -12.19
C VAL A 130 -27.98 -4.63 -13.20
N ASN A 131 -27.58 -3.54 -13.88
CA ASN A 131 -26.48 -3.41 -14.83
C ASN A 131 -26.19 -4.62 -15.75
N ALA A 132 -27.23 -5.34 -16.17
CA ALA A 132 -27.12 -6.58 -16.91
C ALA A 132 -28.30 -6.76 -17.87
N ILE A 133 -28.21 -7.77 -18.73
CA ILE A 133 -29.36 -8.26 -19.49
C ILE A 133 -30.17 -9.16 -18.56
N VAL A 134 -31.45 -8.83 -18.37
CA VAL A 134 -32.39 -9.62 -17.57
C VAL A 134 -33.10 -10.61 -18.49
N THR A 135 -33.02 -11.89 -18.12
CA THR A 135 -33.67 -13.01 -18.80
C THR A 135 -34.71 -13.64 -17.87
N ALA A 136 -35.90 -13.90 -18.41
CA ALA A 136 -37.01 -14.50 -17.66
C ALA A 136 -36.57 -15.82 -16.98
N GLY A 137 -36.85 -15.94 -15.69
CA GLY A 137 -36.57 -17.14 -14.88
C GLY A 137 -35.09 -17.40 -14.59
N VAL A 138 -34.17 -16.49 -14.92
CA VAL A 138 -32.73 -16.64 -14.68
C VAL A 138 -32.24 -15.63 -13.64
N ASN A 139 -32.47 -14.34 -13.89
CA ASN A 139 -31.95 -13.23 -13.08
C ASN A 139 -32.96 -12.07 -12.99
N ASP A 140 -34.24 -12.41 -12.96
CA ASP A 140 -35.36 -11.46 -13.06
C ASP A 140 -36.09 -11.23 -11.73
N THR A 141 -35.80 -11.99 -10.68
CA THR A 141 -36.59 -12.00 -9.44
C THR A 141 -35.77 -11.55 -8.23
N TYR A 142 -36.38 -10.70 -7.38
CA TYR A 142 -35.82 -10.18 -6.14
C TYR A 142 -36.87 -10.23 -5.04
N THR A 143 -36.44 -10.51 -3.81
CA THR A 143 -37.33 -10.58 -2.63
C THR A 143 -36.99 -9.43 -1.69
N ILE A 144 -37.95 -8.55 -1.45
CA ILE A 144 -37.83 -7.42 -0.52
C ILE A 144 -38.48 -7.85 0.79
N HIS A 145 -37.71 -7.86 1.86
CA HIS A 145 -38.12 -8.30 3.18
C HIS A 145 -38.08 -7.11 4.14
N VAL A 146 -39.24 -6.70 4.63
CA VAL A 146 -39.39 -5.55 5.53
C VAL A 146 -39.61 -6.07 6.94
N VAL A 147 -38.64 -5.82 7.82
CA VAL A 147 -38.59 -6.33 9.20
C VAL A 147 -39.00 -5.23 10.17
N TYR A 148 -39.87 -5.55 11.12
CA TYR A 148 -40.39 -4.61 12.11
C TYR A 148 -39.42 -4.64 13.29
N PHE A 149 -38.27 -3.98 13.13
CA PHE A 149 -37.17 -4.02 14.09
C PHE A 149 -37.62 -3.55 15.48
N GLY A 150 -38.32 -2.41 15.53
CA GLY A 150 -38.78 -1.77 16.75
C GLY A 150 -40.05 -0.93 16.55
N VAL A 151 -41.14 -1.54 16.12
CA VAL A 151 -42.41 -0.85 15.84
C VAL A 151 -43.23 -0.73 17.12
N VAL A 152 -43.18 0.45 17.75
CA VAL A 152 -43.79 0.72 19.06
C VAL A 152 -45.27 1.10 18.99
N SER A 153 -45.79 1.44 17.81
CA SER A 153 -47.19 1.78 17.60
C SER A 153 -47.65 1.40 16.19
N VAL A 154 -48.95 1.12 16.02
CA VAL A 154 -49.51 0.74 14.71
C VAL A 154 -49.44 1.92 13.75
N ASP A 155 -48.54 1.84 12.76
CA ASP A 155 -48.36 2.79 11.67
C ASP A 155 -47.72 2.02 10.49
N PRO A 156 -48.53 1.40 9.62
CA PRO A 156 -48.04 0.54 8.55
C PRO A 156 -47.07 1.27 7.63
N TYR A 157 -46.03 0.57 7.17
CA TYR A 157 -45.13 1.13 6.18
C TYR A 157 -45.76 1.13 4.78
N HIS A 158 -45.34 2.09 3.95
CA HIS A 158 -45.66 2.22 2.54
C HIS A 158 -44.39 1.96 1.73
N GLY A 159 -44.39 0.87 0.97
CA GLY A 159 -43.30 0.44 0.10
C GLY A 159 -43.43 1.02 -1.31
N ALA A 160 -42.30 1.46 -1.86
CA ALA A 160 -42.18 1.89 -3.25
C ALA A 160 -40.90 1.32 -3.87
N VAL A 161 -41.01 0.80 -5.07
CA VAL A 161 -39.88 0.43 -5.93
C VAL A 161 -39.90 1.24 -7.20
N SER A 162 -38.73 1.64 -7.67
CA SER A 162 -38.58 2.36 -8.92
C SER A 162 -37.29 2.00 -9.65
N LEU A 163 -37.36 2.00 -10.98
CA LEU A 163 -36.24 1.86 -11.88
C LEU A 163 -35.72 3.26 -12.22
N GLU A 164 -34.46 3.50 -11.91
CA GLU A 164 -33.77 4.73 -12.26
C GLU A 164 -32.52 4.43 -13.10
N ALA A 165 -32.01 5.45 -13.78
CA ALA A 165 -30.66 5.34 -14.30
C ALA A 165 -29.72 5.13 -13.12
N ILE A 166 -28.74 4.22 -13.25
CA ILE A 166 -27.54 4.33 -12.43
C ILE A 166 -27.09 5.78 -12.63
N PRO A 167 -27.00 6.60 -11.57
CA PRO A 167 -26.53 7.96 -11.71
C PRO A 167 -25.29 7.89 -12.58
N ALA A 168 -25.33 8.55 -13.73
CA ALA A 168 -24.13 8.70 -14.52
C ALA A 168 -23.22 9.58 -13.68
N THR A 169 -22.46 8.97 -12.78
CA THR A 169 -21.13 9.42 -12.53
C THR A 169 -20.39 9.13 -13.84
N THR A 170 -20.62 9.91 -14.89
CA THR A 170 -19.42 10.46 -15.48
C THR A 170 -19.07 11.52 -14.46
N ALA A 171 -18.14 11.25 -13.53
CA ALA A 171 -17.42 12.37 -12.94
C ALA A 171 -16.97 13.14 -14.18
N ASN A 172 -17.56 14.32 -14.40
CA ASN A 172 -17.19 15.12 -15.55
C ASN A 172 -15.68 15.28 -15.39
N THR A 173 -14.89 14.72 -16.30
CA THR A 173 -13.44 14.83 -16.23
C THR A 173 -13.01 15.87 -17.25
N ARG A 174 -11.98 16.63 -16.89
CA ARG A 174 -11.22 17.36 -17.91
C ARG A 174 -10.49 16.34 -18.77
N THR A 175 -10.23 16.68 -20.02
CA THR A 175 -9.47 15.83 -20.95
C THR A 175 -8.03 16.32 -21.00
N ALA A 176 -7.06 15.45 -20.73
CA ALA A 176 -5.64 15.75 -20.91
C ALA A 176 -5.14 15.35 -22.31
N SER A 177 -4.06 16.00 -22.76
CA SER A 177 -3.20 15.49 -23.83
C SER A 177 -1.98 14.82 -23.20
N ILE A 178 -1.86 13.49 -23.34
CA ILE A 178 -0.74 12.72 -22.77
C ILE A 178 0.31 12.47 -23.86
N VAL A 179 1.54 12.90 -23.59
CA VAL A 179 2.73 12.72 -24.43
C VAL A 179 3.65 11.72 -23.74
N SER A 180 3.75 10.51 -24.30
CA SER A 180 4.49 9.41 -23.68
C SER A 180 5.81 9.07 -24.39
N GLY A 181 6.67 8.34 -23.68
CA GLY A 181 7.93 7.80 -24.21
C GLY A 181 8.94 8.89 -24.55
N ALA A 182 9.81 8.63 -25.53
CA ALA A 182 10.90 9.55 -25.89
C ALA A 182 10.43 10.96 -26.31
N LYS A 183 9.19 11.10 -26.80
CA LYS A 183 8.60 12.40 -27.19
C LYS A 183 8.34 13.31 -26.00
N SER A 184 8.26 12.76 -24.79
CA SER A 184 8.06 13.53 -23.56
C SER A 184 9.28 14.38 -23.19
N GLY A 185 10.47 14.03 -23.66
CA GLY A 185 11.74 14.65 -23.27
C GLY A 185 12.21 14.28 -21.86
N LEU A 186 11.44 13.45 -21.14
CA LEU A 186 11.77 12.97 -19.80
C LEU A 186 12.92 11.96 -19.84
N ALA A 187 13.83 12.07 -18.89
CA ALA A 187 14.90 11.10 -18.66
C ALA A 187 15.26 11.05 -17.17
N PHE A 188 15.54 9.84 -16.68
CA PHE A 188 15.97 9.59 -15.30
C PHE A 188 17.39 9.04 -15.27
N SER A 189 18.07 9.25 -14.14
CA SER A 189 19.27 8.50 -13.78
C SER A 189 18.96 7.01 -13.76
N ARG A 190 19.99 6.16 -13.70
CA ARG A 190 19.74 4.76 -13.37
C ARG A 190 19.10 4.67 -11.99
N SER A 191 18.26 3.65 -11.80
CA SER A 191 17.78 3.28 -10.47
C SER A 191 18.97 2.87 -9.61
N ARG A 192 19.03 3.32 -8.36
CA ARG A 192 20.09 2.96 -7.41
C ARG A 192 19.48 2.35 -6.16
N ALA A 193 19.90 1.14 -5.81
CA ALA A 193 19.59 0.53 -4.52
C ALA A 193 20.24 1.35 -3.39
N LEU A 194 19.49 1.64 -2.34
CA LEU A 194 19.98 2.28 -1.12
C LEU A 194 20.41 1.22 -0.12
N TYR A 195 21.61 1.37 0.45
CA TYR A 195 22.17 0.41 1.40
C TYR A 195 22.12 0.86 2.85
N ALA A 196 21.56 0.02 3.72
CA ALA A 196 21.53 0.20 5.16
C ALA A 196 22.11 -1.03 5.85
N PHE A 197 22.86 -0.78 6.93
CA PHE A 197 23.55 -1.82 7.70
C PHE A 197 22.54 -2.75 8.38
N GLY A 198 22.61 -4.06 8.11
CA GLY A 198 21.76 -5.08 8.73
C GLY A 198 20.28 -5.00 8.38
N ALA A 199 19.89 -4.25 7.36
CA ALA A 199 18.49 -4.13 6.96
C ALA A 199 18.08 -5.36 6.14
N GLY A 200 17.13 -6.15 6.68
CA GLY A 200 16.52 -7.27 5.94
C GLY A 200 15.40 -6.83 4.99
N GLN A 201 14.98 -5.56 5.08
CA GLN A 201 14.08 -4.85 4.19
C GLN A 201 14.14 -3.36 4.55
N ASP A 202 13.85 -2.49 3.60
CA ASP A 202 13.79 -1.03 3.78
C ASP A 202 12.75 -0.50 2.78
N VAL A 203 11.47 -0.47 3.16
CA VAL A 203 10.32 -0.20 2.27
C VAL A 203 9.60 1.10 2.61
N GLU A 204 8.53 1.43 1.88
CA GLU A 204 7.70 2.62 2.10
C GLU A 204 8.50 3.94 2.15
N PRO A 205 9.33 4.24 1.13
CA PRO A 205 10.26 5.34 1.24
C PRO A 205 9.57 6.70 1.19
N SER A 206 9.88 7.55 2.17
CA SER A 206 9.56 8.98 2.21
C SER A 206 10.73 9.79 1.67
N VAL A 207 10.47 10.87 0.93
CA VAL A 207 11.52 11.72 0.35
C VAL A 207 11.23 13.21 0.51
N ARG A 208 12.27 14.00 0.75
CA ARG A 208 12.23 15.47 0.71
C ARG A 208 13.54 16.01 0.18
N VAL A 209 13.50 17.14 -0.52
CA VAL A 209 14.69 17.90 -0.89
C VAL A 209 14.56 19.29 -0.31
N ASP A 210 15.57 19.71 0.45
CA ASP A 210 15.58 21.05 1.02
C ASP A 210 16.03 22.12 0.00
N TYR A 211 15.81 23.39 0.34
CA TYR A 211 16.14 24.52 -0.56
C TYR A 211 17.65 24.68 -0.83
N GLN A 212 18.52 23.99 -0.08
CA GLN A 212 19.97 23.96 -0.30
C GLN A 212 20.39 22.78 -1.17
N GLY A 213 19.47 21.88 -1.53
CA GLY A 213 19.72 20.72 -2.38
C GLY A 213 20.08 19.45 -1.63
N ASN A 214 19.93 19.37 -0.30
CA ASN A 214 20.07 18.08 0.38
C ASN A 214 18.80 17.26 0.14
N ALA A 215 18.95 16.13 -0.53
CA ALA A 215 17.87 15.20 -0.81
C ALA A 215 17.91 14.05 0.19
N TYR A 216 16.88 13.91 1.00
CA TYR A 216 16.76 12.89 2.04
C TYR A 216 15.80 11.80 1.59
N VAL A 217 16.11 10.57 1.96
CA VAL A 217 15.23 9.41 1.84
C VAL A 217 15.19 8.73 3.18
N GLY A 218 14.01 8.40 3.68
CA GLY A 218 13.87 7.46 4.77
C GLY A 218 13.04 6.25 4.35
N ALA A 219 13.27 5.10 4.97
CA ALA A 219 12.52 3.87 4.70
C ALA A 219 12.37 3.03 5.97
N ILE A 220 11.29 2.23 6.04
CA ILE A 220 10.97 1.41 7.21
C ILE A 220 11.57 0.01 7.12
N ARG A 221 12.08 -0.52 8.23
CA ARG A 221 12.50 -1.92 8.34
C ARG A 221 11.37 -2.86 8.80
N GLY A 222 10.20 -2.32 9.12
CA GLY A 222 9.08 -3.01 9.77
C GLY A 222 9.07 -2.79 11.29
N LEU A 223 7.93 -3.08 11.94
CA LEU A 223 7.73 -2.85 13.37
C LEU A 223 8.87 -3.45 14.21
N THR A 224 9.44 -2.65 15.12
CA THR A 224 10.62 -2.94 15.96
C THR A 224 11.95 -3.07 15.20
N GLY A 225 11.93 -2.93 13.87
CA GLY A 225 13.12 -2.90 13.03
C GLY A 225 13.77 -1.52 12.96
N GLY A 226 13.01 -0.46 13.20
CA GLY A 226 13.43 0.94 13.03
C GLY A 226 13.29 1.49 11.61
N ASN A 227 13.78 2.71 11.42
CA ASN A 227 13.80 3.41 10.14
C ASN A 227 15.23 3.74 9.73
N ASP A 228 15.50 3.72 8.43
CA ASP A 228 16.78 4.14 7.85
C ASP A 228 16.69 5.55 7.27
N LEU A 229 17.83 6.25 7.22
CA LEU A 229 17.97 7.54 6.55
C LEU A 229 19.15 7.56 5.58
N TRP A 230 18.96 8.16 4.42
CA TRP A 230 19.99 8.47 3.44
C TRP A 230 19.95 9.94 3.01
N ARG A 231 21.07 10.46 2.53
CA ARG A 231 21.19 11.82 1.97
C ARG A 231 22.03 11.87 0.70
N PHE A 232 21.56 12.64 -0.29
CA PHE A 232 22.28 13.02 -1.51
C PHE A 232 22.42 14.55 -1.60
N ASP A 233 23.40 15.00 -2.40
CA ASP A 233 23.62 16.42 -2.66
C ASP A 233 23.24 16.76 -4.11
N LEU A 234 22.08 17.39 -4.27
CA LEU A 234 21.53 17.84 -5.55
C LEU A 234 21.76 19.34 -5.78
N ASN A 235 22.69 19.97 -5.07
CA ASN A 235 23.04 21.36 -5.31
C ASN A 235 24.09 21.49 -6.43
N PRO A 236 23.77 22.09 -7.59
CA PRO A 236 24.72 22.21 -8.71
C PRO A 236 25.94 23.08 -8.41
N SER A 237 25.87 23.89 -7.36
CA SER A 237 26.97 24.76 -6.92
C SER A 237 27.87 24.08 -5.87
N SER A 238 27.49 22.89 -5.40
CA SER A 238 28.26 22.15 -4.40
C SER A 238 29.39 21.35 -5.04
N ALA A 239 30.51 21.23 -4.32
CA ALA A 239 31.64 20.38 -4.72
C ALA A 239 31.30 18.88 -4.68
N THR A 240 30.24 18.50 -3.95
CA THR A 240 29.77 17.12 -3.80
C THR A 240 28.49 16.83 -4.59
N TYR A 241 28.13 17.70 -5.55
CA TYR A 241 26.95 17.52 -6.40
C TYR A 241 26.90 16.13 -7.06
N ASP A 242 25.86 15.37 -6.77
CA ASP A 242 25.65 13.99 -7.19
C ASP A 242 24.28 13.79 -7.88
N PRO A 243 24.05 14.39 -9.06
CA PRO A 243 22.76 14.30 -9.75
C PRO A 243 22.47 12.92 -10.35
N PHE A 244 23.43 11.99 -10.29
CA PHE A 244 23.29 10.60 -10.76
C PHE A 244 23.27 9.60 -9.60
N LEU A 245 23.20 10.09 -8.36
CA LEU A 245 22.98 9.33 -7.14
C LEU A 245 24.02 8.22 -6.94
N THR A 246 25.25 8.49 -7.36
CA THR A 246 26.36 7.52 -7.30
C THR A 246 26.79 7.22 -5.86
N ALA A 247 26.52 8.13 -4.93
CA ALA A 247 26.75 7.94 -3.50
C ALA A 247 25.92 6.80 -2.88
N ALA A 248 24.83 6.36 -3.54
CA ALA A 248 24.00 5.25 -3.11
C ALA A 248 24.73 3.91 -3.19
N THR A 249 25.70 3.80 -4.10
CA THR A 249 26.45 2.56 -4.33
C THR A 249 27.55 2.45 -3.28
N PRO A 250 27.53 1.42 -2.42
CA PRO A 250 28.57 1.25 -1.43
C PRO A 250 29.90 0.87 -2.06
N VAL A 251 30.98 1.36 -1.47
CA VAL A 251 32.34 0.95 -1.84
C VAL A 251 32.84 -0.07 -0.84
N TRP A 252 32.91 -1.33 -1.29
CA TRP A 252 33.48 -2.44 -0.53
C TRP A 252 35.01 -2.40 -0.60
N ARG A 253 35.67 -2.43 0.56
CA ARG A 253 37.13 -2.56 0.67
C ARG A 253 37.52 -4.03 0.81
N ALA A 254 38.76 -4.33 0.44
CA ALA A 254 39.30 -5.69 0.44
C ALA A 254 39.37 -6.34 1.84
N ASP A 255 39.31 -5.55 2.90
CA ASP A 255 39.26 -5.99 4.30
C ASP A 255 37.83 -6.27 4.80
N GLY A 256 36.82 -6.13 3.93
CA GLY A 256 35.41 -6.30 4.27
C GLY A 256 34.77 -5.04 4.87
N THR A 257 35.50 -3.92 5.00
CA THR A 257 34.90 -2.64 5.44
C THR A 257 34.18 -1.94 4.28
N LEU A 258 33.11 -1.24 4.62
CA LEU A 258 32.29 -0.50 3.65
C LEU A 258 32.52 1.01 3.78
N SER A 259 32.36 1.73 2.68
CA SER A 259 32.02 3.15 2.69
C SER A 259 30.70 3.36 1.97
N ASN A 260 29.69 3.86 2.69
CA ASN A 260 28.41 4.25 2.13
C ASN A 260 28.13 5.71 2.52
N PRO A 261 28.55 6.69 1.70
CA PRO A 261 28.44 8.10 2.05
C PRO A 261 27.00 8.62 2.08
N ALA A 262 26.06 7.91 1.43
CA ALA A 262 24.65 8.28 1.43
C ALA A 262 23.96 7.90 2.74
N TYR A 263 24.28 6.77 3.36
CA TYR A 263 23.62 6.30 4.59
C TYR A 263 23.95 7.20 5.79
N LYS A 264 22.93 7.47 6.61
CA LYS A 264 22.98 8.38 7.77
C LYS A 264 22.61 7.70 9.09
N GLY A 265 22.43 6.38 9.07
CA GLY A 265 22.04 5.62 10.25
C GLY A 265 20.53 5.48 10.40
N GLN A 266 20.11 5.03 11.60
CA GLN A 266 18.71 4.88 11.97
C GLN A 266 18.31 6.03 12.92
N PRO A 267 17.47 6.98 12.49
CA PRO A 267 17.10 8.10 13.34
C PRO A 267 16.43 7.68 14.65
N ASP A 268 15.59 6.65 14.62
CA ASP A 268 14.77 6.19 15.74
C ASP A 268 15.44 5.12 16.62
N ALA A 269 16.72 4.82 16.38
CA ALA A 269 17.49 3.94 17.25
C ALA A 269 17.59 4.52 18.67
N LEU A 270 17.73 3.61 19.66
CA LEU A 270 17.90 3.97 21.08
C LEU A 270 19.16 4.83 21.31
N ALA A 271 20.17 4.68 20.45
CA ALA A 271 21.38 5.47 20.42
C ALA A 271 21.71 5.82 18.95
N PRO A 272 21.02 6.81 18.36
CA PRO A 272 20.96 7.01 16.91
C PRO A 272 22.23 7.58 16.28
N ASN A 273 23.27 7.80 17.09
CA ASN A 273 24.57 8.30 16.64
C ASN A 273 25.67 7.22 16.75
N ASN A 274 25.31 5.96 16.98
CA ASN A 274 26.22 4.82 17.00
C ASN A 274 25.85 3.83 15.90
N GLU A 275 26.78 3.57 14.98
CA GLU A 275 26.56 2.73 13.81
C GLU A 275 26.24 1.26 14.17
N SER A 276 26.62 0.79 15.36
CA SER A 276 26.34 -0.57 15.84
C SER A 276 24.99 -0.72 16.55
N ASP A 277 24.33 0.38 16.92
CA ASP A 277 23.07 0.35 17.67
C ASP A 277 21.90 0.29 16.70
N LEU A 278 21.47 -0.95 16.43
CA LEU A 278 20.48 -1.25 15.40
C LEU A 278 19.16 -1.69 16.02
N GLY A 279 18.07 -1.28 15.39
CA GLY A 279 16.73 -1.42 15.93
C GLY A 279 16.26 -0.09 16.47
N GLY A 280 15.21 0.43 15.85
CA GLY A 280 14.48 1.59 16.32
C GLY A 280 13.43 1.22 17.35
N ASP A 281 12.99 2.20 18.14
CA ASP A 281 11.78 2.03 18.93
C ASP A 281 10.54 1.79 18.04
N GLY A 282 10.58 2.20 16.76
CA GLY A 282 9.47 2.09 15.80
C GLY A 282 9.74 1.20 14.58
N GLY A 283 9.48 1.73 13.39
CA GLY A 283 9.62 1.01 12.10
C GLY A 283 8.31 0.55 11.47
N GLY A 284 7.14 0.85 12.07
CA GLY A 284 5.85 0.51 11.46
C GLY A 284 5.48 1.38 10.26
N ASP A 285 5.76 2.67 10.37
CA ASP A 285 5.57 3.72 9.36
C ASP A 285 6.62 4.80 9.62
N MET A 286 6.86 5.64 8.61
CA MET A 286 7.69 6.83 8.77
C MET A 286 7.30 7.95 7.81
N ASP A 287 7.63 9.18 8.18
CA ASP A 287 7.70 10.29 7.24
C ASP A 287 8.82 11.25 7.64
N LEU A 288 9.18 12.14 6.74
CA LEU A 288 10.20 13.15 6.97
C LEU A 288 9.80 14.48 6.33
N ALA A 289 10.25 15.58 6.95
CA ALA A 289 9.99 16.92 6.48
C ALA A 289 11.24 17.81 6.67
N VAL A 290 11.38 18.84 5.85
CA VAL A 290 12.56 19.72 5.85
C VAL A 290 12.16 21.20 5.92
N GLY A 291 12.97 21.98 6.62
CA GLY A 291 12.75 23.42 6.77
C GLY A 291 12.81 24.18 5.43
N PHE A 292 11.85 25.07 5.23
CA PHE A 292 11.82 25.98 4.08
C PHE A 292 12.88 27.08 4.22
N ARG A 293 13.09 27.81 3.12
CA ARG A 293 14.05 28.92 3.09
C ARG A 293 13.61 30.00 4.10
N PRO A 294 14.46 30.35 5.08
CA PRO A 294 14.14 31.40 6.04
C PRO A 294 14.08 32.77 5.37
N ALA A 295 13.26 33.67 5.93
CA ALA A 295 13.15 35.05 5.43
C ALA A 295 14.48 35.82 5.53
N VAL A 296 15.29 35.50 6.54
CA VAL A 296 16.67 36.00 6.68
C VAL A 296 17.61 34.87 6.25
N PRO A 297 18.48 35.08 5.23
CA PRO A 297 19.41 34.06 4.79
C PRO A 297 20.28 33.53 5.93
N SER A 298 20.31 32.21 6.09
CA SER A 298 21.15 31.51 7.05
C SER A 298 22.16 30.64 6.30
N ALA A 299 23.38 30.57 6.82
CA ALA A 299 24.39 29.61 6.37
C ALA A 299 24.21 28.22 7.02
N MET A 300 23.32 28.10 8.00
CA MET A 300 23.05 26.83 8.66
C MET A 300 22.31 25.87 7.72
N PRO A 301 22.54 24.56 7.85
CA PRO A 301 21.70 23.57 7.19
C PRO A 301 20.22 23.73 7.58
N PRO A 302 19.28 23.43 6.66
CA PRO A 302 17.86 23.35 7.00
C PRO A 302 17.63 22.25 8.02
N LEU A 303 16.63 22.44 8.89
CA LEU A 303 16.24 21.40 9.83
C LEU A 303 15.64 20.22 9.07
N LEU A 304 15.99 19.02 9.50
CA LEU A 304 15.36 17.76 9.10
C LEU A 304 14.58 17.24 10.30
N ALA A 305 13.31 16.92 10.11
CA ALA A 305 12.49 16.25 11.10
C ALA A 305 12.02 14.90 10.55
N THR A 306 11.97 13.89 11.40
CA THR A 306 11.52 12.54 11.04
C THR A 306 10.58 11.99 12.12
N SER A 307 9.69 11.08 11.73
CA SER A 307 8.84 10.32 12.65
C SER A 307 8.99 8.83 12.43
N SER A 308 8.68 8.05 13.46
CA SER A 308 8.60 6.59 13.41
C SER A 308 7.39 6.09 14.20
N LEU A 309 6.68 5.10 13.66
CA LEU A 309 5.58 4.44 14.36
C LEU A 309 6.10 3.38 15.32
N VAL A 310 5.89 3.66 16.62
CA VAL A 310 6.26 2.85 17.78
C VAL A 310 5.00 2.23 18.37
N ALA A 311 4.57 1.09 17.83
CA ALA A 311 3.30 0.48 18.19
C ALA A 311 2.14 1.50 18.12
N ALA A 312 1.49 1.83 19.24
CA ALA A 312 0.39 2.79 19.30
C ALA A 312 0.85 4.24 19.61
N ASN A 313 2.11 4.59 19.34
CA ASN A 313 2.68 5.92 19.60
C ASN A 313 3.66 6.36 18.50
N VAL A 314 4.14 7.61 18.58
CA VAL A 314 5.11 8.18 17.63
C VAL A 314 6.41 8.52 18.35
N SER A 315 7.55 8.05 17.83
CA SER A 315 8.85 8.66 18.14
C SER A 315 9.19 9.68 17.06
N VAL A 316 9.87 10.75 17.46
CA VAL A 316 10.23 11.84 16.55
C VAL A 316 11.68 12.24 16.73
N GLN A 317 12.30 12.65 15.64
CA GLN A 317 13.70 13.03 15.64
C GLN A 317 13.92 14.31 14.86
N ARG A 318 15.02 14.98 15.18
CA ARG A 318 15.46 16.19 14.50
C ARG A 318 16.97 16.18 14.29
N SER A 319 17.39 16.64 13.11
CA SER A 319 18.77 16.99 12.79
C SER A 319 18.88 18.46 12.36
N SER A 320 20.02 19.07 12.70
CA SER A 320 20.42 20.43 12.29
C SER A 320 21.70 20.45 11.45
N ASP A 321 22.21 19.28 11.10
CA ASP A 321 23.51 19.09 10.44
C ASP A 321 23.39 18.13 9.25
N ARG A 322 22.24 18.11 8.58
CA ARG A 322 21.97 17.30 7.38
C ARG A 322 21.90 15.80 7.66
N GLY A 323 21.39 15.43 8.83
CA GLY A 323 21.24 14.05 9.26
C GLY A 323 22.54 13.39 9.70
N GLU A 324 23.63 14.14 9.93
CA GLU A 324 24.86 13.56 10.46
C GLU A 324 24.73 13.23 11.94
N THR A 325 23.94 14.00 12.70
CA THR A 325 23.53 13.67 14.06
C THR A 325 22.02 13.83 14.27
N MET A 326 21.47 12.96 15.12
CA MET A 326 20.05 12.93 15.48
C MET A 326 19.83 13.22 16.95
N THR A 327 18.86 14.10 17.22
CA THR A 327 18.23 14.24 18.54
C THR A 327 16.91 13.50 18.52
N ASN A 328 16.74 12.49 19.38
CA ASN A 328 15.54 11.66 19.44
C ASN A 328 14.65 12.02 20.64
N ASN A 329 13.34 12.03 20.41
CA ASN A 329 12.30 12.00 21.43
C ASN A 329 11.42 10.75 21.22
N PRO A 330 11.67 9.66 21.97
CA PRO A 330 10.96 8.38 21.82
C PRO A 330 9.44 8.41 22.02
N ALA A 331 8.92 9.47 22.66
CA ALA A 331 7.50 9.57 22.97
C ALA A 331 6.74 10.57 22.09
N GLY A 332 7.43 11.38 21.29
CA GLY A 332 6.84 12.45 20.47
C GLY A 332 6.12 13.56 21.25
N ASN A 333 5.89 13.36 22.55
CA ASN A 333 4.90 14.02 23.39
C ASN A 333 3.45 13.93 22.86
N THR A 334 3.16 12.96 21.98
CA THR A 334 1.80 12.73 21.47
C THR A 334 0.93 12.08 22.54
N THR A 335 -0.24 12.67 22.82
CA THR A 335 -1.15 12.21 23.89
C THR A 335 -2.28 11.31 23.39
N VAL A 336 -2.39 11.13 22.07
CA VAL A 336 -3.41 10.29 21.43
C VAL A 336 -2.73 9.08 20.80
N GLN A 337 -3.31 7.90 21.00
CA GLN A 337 -2.79 6.67 20.42
C GLN A 337 -2.91 6.69 18.90
N VAL A 338 -1.82 6.29 18.24
CA VAL A 338 -1.73 6.24 16.79
C VAL A 338 -2.05 4.83 16.30
N ASP A 339 -2.80 4.75 15.20
CA ASP A 339 -3.07 3.49 14.48
C ASP A 339 -2.02 3.24 13.40
N ASP A 340 -1.96 4.19 12.47
CA ASP A 340 -1.44 3.99 11.12
C ASP A 340 -1.19 5.36 10.50
N ARG A 341 -0.06 5.48 9.80
CA ARG A 341 0.44 6.64 9.05
C ARG A 341 0.66 7.92 9.83
N GLN A 342 1.92 8.36 9.80
CA GLN A 342 2.37 9.65 10.29
C GLN A 342 2.79 10.48 9.07
N TRP A 343 2.33 11.73 8.99
CA TRP A 343 2.68 12.64 7.91
C TRP A 343 3.21 13.94 8.48
N MET A 344 4.31 14.41 7.91
CA MET A 344 5.03 15.58 8.37
C MET A 344 5.13 16.64 7.27
N GLU A 345 4.91 17.88 7.65
CA GLU A 345 5.14 19.03 6.77
C GLU A 345 5.60 20.24 7.59
N PHE A 346 6.56 20.99 7.04
CA PHE A 346 7.04 22.22 7.67
C PHE A 346 6.15 23.41 7.31
N LEU A 347 6.05 24.34 8.26
CA LEU A 347 5.68 25.72 8.02
C LEU A 347 6.91 26.59 8.31
N GLY A 348 7.46 27.22 7.27
CA GLY A 348 8.72 27.96 7.38
C GLY A 348 9.91 27.06 7.72
N ASP A 349 10.84 27.56 8.51
CA ASP A 349 12.14 26.92 8.75
C ASP A 349 12.19 26.07 10.05
N HIS A 350 11.18 26.17 10.93
CA HIS A 350 11.23 25.55 12.26
C HIS A 350 9.91 24.97 12.78
N THR A 351 8.76 25.27 12.18
CA THR A 351 7.47 24.76 12.67
C THR A 351 7.13 23.52 11.88
N VAL A 352 6.73 22.45 12.56
CA VAL A 352 6.41 21.17 11.94
C VAL A 352 5.03 20.72 12.38
N TYR A 353 4.21 20.33 11.41
CA TYR A 353 2.96 19.66 11.68
C TYR A 353 3.13 18.15 11.55
N LEU A 354 2.48 17.40 12.43
CA LEU A 354 2.42 15.95 12.43
C LEU A 354 0.95 15.53 12.36
N GLY A 355 0.56 14.89 11.26
CA GLY A 355 -0.79 14.36 11.03
C GLY A 355 -0.80 12.84 11.15
N TYR A 356 -1.83 12.27 11.78
CA TYR A 356 -1.98 10.82 11.91
C TYR A 356 -3.43 10.39 12.19
N ARG A 357 -3.72 9.08 12.13
CA ARG A 357 -5.02 8.49 12.46
C ARG A 357 -4.97 7.68 13.77
N ASP A 358 -6.07 7.62 14.52
CA ASP A 358 -6.16 6.86 15.79
C ASP A 358 -6.70 5.43 15.70
N PHE A 359 -6.28 4.59 16.66
CA PHE A 359 -6.45 3.12 16.68
C PHE A 359 -7.87 2.64 17.03
N THR A 360 -8.79 3.54 17.37
CA THR A 360 -9.97 3.19 18.19
C THR A 360 -11.30 3.05 17.43
N GLY A 361 -11.32 3.07 16.10
CA GLY A 361 -12.58 3.19 15.34
C GLY A 361 -12.80 2.20 14.20
N LEU A 362 -14.05 1.78 14.02
CA LEU A 362 -14.56 1.39 12.70
C LEU A 362 -14.29 2.53 11.70
N GLN A 363 -14.17 2.25 10.39
CA GLN A 363 -13.86 3.28 9.37
C GLN A 363 -14.75 4.54 9.50
N ALA A 364 -16.02 4.38 9.85
CA ALA A 364 -16.97 5.48 10.04
C ALA A 364 -16.69 6.39 11.26
N THR A 365 -15.92 5.93 12.24
CA THR A 365 -15.64 6.65 13.50
C THR A 365 -14.15 6.95 13.72
N SER A 366 -13.28 6.54 12.79
CA SER A 366 -11.84 6.84 12.84
C SER A 366 -11.59 8.33 12.86
N LYS A 367 -10.65 8.79 13.69
CA LYS A 367 -10.32 10.22 13.80
C LYS A 367 -8.91 10.48 13.30
N TYR A 368 -8.76 11.63 12.67
CA TYR A 368 -7.49 12.14 12.17
C TYR A 368 -7.08 13.30 13.06
N TYR A 369 -5.83 13.30 13.50
CA TYR A 369 -5.29 14.29 14.42
C TYR A 369 -4.16 15.06 13.78
N LEU A 370 -4.03 16.31 14.22
CA LEU A 370 -2.92 17.18 13.89
C LEU A 370 -2.26 17.69 15.17
N ASN A 371 -0.95 17.57 15.23
CA ASN A 371 -0.12 18.18 16.26
C ASN A 371 0.83 19.19 15.60
N ARG A 372 1.29 20.15 16.40
CA ARG A 372 2.27 21.16 15.99
C ARG A 372 3.49 21.11 16.90
N SER A 373 4.67 21.24 16.29
CA SER A 373 5.95 21.48 16.94
C SER A 373 6.47 22.85 16.49
N ASP A 374 7.07 23.60 17.42
CA ASP A 374 7.76 24.87 17.15
C ASP A 374 9.27 24.78 17.42
N ASP A 375 9.78 23.56 17.63
CA ASP A 375 11.20 23.26 17.83
C ASP A 375 11.75 22.35 16.73
N GLY A 376 11.24 22.46 15.50
CA GLY A 376 11.74 21.68 14.36
C GLY A 376 11.38 20.20 14.42
N GLY A 377 10.25 19.85 15.03
CA GLY A 377 9.70 18.49 15.06
C GLY A 377 10.18 17.61 16.21
N LEU A 378 10.80 18.17 17.26
CA LEU A 378 11.32 17.37 18.38
C LEU A 378 10.31 17.19 19.52
N THR A 379 9.48 18.21 19.78
CA THR A 379 8.39 18.13 20.76
C THR A 379 7.09 18.66 20.15
N TYR A 380 6.00 17.91 20.36
CA TYR A 380 4.69 18.27 19.85
C TYR A 380 3.75 18.73 20.97
N GLY A 381 2.97 19.77 20.65
CA GLY A 381 1.88 20.26 21.47
C GLY A 381 0.64 19.34 21.42
N PRO A 382 -0.49 19.78 22.00
CA PRO A 382 -1.71 18.99 22.05
C PRO A 382 -2.28 18.69 20.66
N ALA A 383 -2.93 17.53 20.54
CA ALA A 383 -3.58 17.10 19.31
C ALA A 383 -4.91 17.83 19.06
N VAL A 384 -5.17 18.18 17.81
CA VAL A 384 -6.45 18.72 17.34
C VAL A 384 -7.09 17.70 16.38
N VAL A 385 -8.38 17.45 16.51
CA VAL A 385 -9.11 16.59 15.56
C VAL A 385 -9.28 17.34 14.23
N ALA A 386 -8.69 16.82 13.17
CA ALA A 386 -8.77 17.36 11.82
C ALA A 386 -9.95 16.78 11.02
N ALA A 387 -10.22 15.48 11.17
CA ALA A 387 -11.34 14.83 10.48
C ALA A 387 -11.89 13.65 11.29
N ILE A 388 -13.11 13.24 10.93
CA ILE A 388 -13.79 12.06 11.47
C ILE A 388 -14.38 11.29 10.28
N GLY A 389 -14.20 9.97 10.30
CA GLY A 389 -14.70 9.07 9.28
C GLY A 389 -13.76 9.00 8.07
N GLY A 390 -13.57 7.79 7.56
CA GLY A 390 -12.74 7.51 6.40
C GLY A 390 -12.02 6.18 6.53
N ASN A 391 -11.58 5.64 5.41
CA ASN A 391 -10.96 4.31 5.39
C ASN A 391 -9.42 4.37 5.35
N THR A 392 -8.87 5.34 4.61
CA THR A 392 -7.43 5.42 4.34
C THR A 392 -6.90 6.83 4.57
N THR A 393 -5.82 6.95 5.35
CA THR A 393 -5.11 8.20 5.67
C THR A 393 -4.21 8.64 4.52
N GLY A 394 -4.54 9.74 3.85
CA GLY A 394 -3.62 10.44 2.94
C GLY A 394 -2.70 11.42 3.70
N ASN A 395 -1.84 12.14 2.99
CA ASN A 395 -0.88 13.06 3.61
C ASN A 395 -1.49 14.39 4.08
N ILE A 396 -0.70 15.13 4.85
CA ILE A 396 -0.91 16.56 5.09
C ILE A 396 -0.04 17.41 4.17
N ASP A 397 -0.46 18.65 3.93
CA ASP A 397 0.39 19.72 3.40
C ASP A 397 -0.03 21.08 3.98
N VAL A 398 0.89 22.05 3.98
CA VAL A 398 0.70 23.34 4.67
C VAL A 398 1.01 24.50 3.74
N ASP A 399 0.04 25.41 3.60
CA ASP A 399 0.22 26.62 2.81
C ASP A 399 1.20 27.57 3.50
N GLN A 400 2.35 27.79 2.87
CA GLN A 400 3.41 28.62 3.44
C GLN A 400 3.03 30.11 3.54
N ARG A 401 1.94 30.55 2.91
CA ARG A 401 1.53 31.96 2.86
C ARG A 401 0.67 32.36 4.05
N ASP A 402 -0.19 31.45 4.52
CA ASP A 402 -1.16 31.74 5.58
C ASP A 402 -1.27 30.65 6.66
N GLY A 403 -0.53 29.55 6.52
CA GLY A 403 -0.51 28.44 7.47
C GLY A 403 -1.72 27.53 7.39
N THR A 404 -2.57 27.63 6.36
CA THR A 404 -3.69 26.71 6.14
C THR A 404 -3.16 25.28 6.01
N VAL A 405 -3.72 24.36 6.79
CA VAL A 405 -3.35 22.94 6.77
C VAL A 405 -4.41 22.16 6.01
N TYR A 406 -3.96 21.34 5.06
CA TYR A 406 -4.78 20.41 4.29
C TYR A 406 -4.45 18.98 4.75
N PHE A 407 -5.47 18.19 5.07
CA PHE A 407 -5.31 16.78 5.42
C PHE A 407 -6.17 15.91 4.50
N CYS A 408 -5.52 15.24 3.57
CA CYS A 408 -6.16 14.38 2.58
C CYS A 408 -6.50 13.00 3.17
N HIS A 409 -7.67 12.46 2.85
CA HIS A 409 -8.08 11.11 3.25
C HIS A 409 -9.17 10.58 2.32
N GLN A 410 -9.39 9.27 2.36
CA GLN A 410 -10.50 8.63 1.68
C GLN A 410 -11.78 8.72 2.52
N GLY A 411 -12.93 8.99 1.88
CA GLY A 411 -14.24 8.95 2.54
C GLY A 411 -14.67 7.56 3.02
N ASP A 412 -15.75 7.51 3.79
CA ASP A 412 -16.26 6.32 4.49
C ASP A 412 -17.29 5.52 3.66
N GLY A 413 -17.20 4.18 3.69
CA GLY A 413 -18.29 3.30 3.23
C GLY A 413 -18.59 3.25 1.72
N THR A 414 -19.73 2.67 1.35
CA THR A 414 -20.01 2.08 0.02
C THR A 414 -20.03 3.05 -1.16
N ASP A 415 -20.22 4.36 -0.95
CA ASP A 415 -20.04 5.38 -2.00
C ASP A 415 -19.22 6.61 -1.54
N GLY A 416 -18.74 6.60 -0.29
CA GLY A 416 -17.73 7.52 0.24
C GLY A 416 -16.30 6.98 0.06
N ALA A 417 -16.11 5.67 -0.11
CA ALA A 417 -14.85 5.08 -0.55
C ALA A 417 -14.46 5.51 -1.98
N LYS A 418 -15.34 6.22 -2.70
CA LYS A 418 -15.04 6.88 -3.98
C LYS A 418 -14.63 8.34 -3.83
N GLU A 419 -14.72 8.92 -2.64
CA GLU A 419 -14.43 10.33 -2.40
C GLU A 419 -13.00 10.53 -1.92
N VAL A 420 -12.29 11.45 -2.58
CA VAL A 420 -11.12 12.10 -1.98
C VAL A 420 -11.65 13.25 -1.13
N ARG A 421 -11.41 13.18 0.17
CA ARG A 421 -11.77 14.22 1.13
C ARG A 421 -10.54 14.98 1.57
N VAL A 422 -10.72 16.27 1.84
CA VAL A 422 -9.67 17.14 2.40
C VAL A 422 -10.26 17.86 3.60
N ALA A 423 -9.65 17.66 4.77
CA ALA A 423 -9.92 18.52 5.91
C ALA A 423 -9.06 19.77 5.83
N VAL A 424 -9.70 20.93 5.88
CA VAL A 424 -9.05 22.24 5.75
C VAL A 424 -9.14 22.99 7.07
N GLY A 425 -7.99 23.31 7.65
CA GLY A 425 -7.90 24.06 8.90
C GLY A 425 -7.11 25.35 8.70
N GLN A 426 -7.75 26.49 8.96
CA GLN A 426 -7.09 27.80 8.86
C GLN A 426 -6.73 28.30 10.26
N PRO A 427 -5.45 28.60 10.54
CA PRO A 427 -5.06 29.12 11.84
C PRO A 427 -5.39 30.61 11.94
N ALA A 428 -5.63 31.09 13.17
CA ALA A 428 -5.84 32.53 13.42
C ALA A 428 -4.58 33.37 13.17
N SER A 429 -3.40 32.74 13.21
CA SER A 429 -2.10 33.30 12.83
C SER A 429 -1.09 32.17 12.60
N LEU A 430 0.04 32.46 11.94
CA LEU A 430 1.11 31.47 11.72
C LEU A 430 1.72 30.89 13.01
N ALA A 431 1.47 31.51 14.17
CA ALA A 431 2.00 31.10 15.46
C ALA A 431 1.15 30.06 16.20
N VAL A 432 -0.03 29.68 15.67
CA VAL A 432 -0.95 28.76 16.35
C VAL A 432 -1.43 27.65 15.42
N THR A 433 -1.73 26.50 15.99
CA THR A 433 -2.40 25.39 15.28
C THR A 433 -3.83 25.79 14.90
N PRO A 434 -4.37 25.37 13.74
CA PRO A 434 -5.78 25.51 13.44
C PRO A 434 -6.66 24.86 14.52
N ALA A 435 -7.67 25.56 15.01
CA ALA A 435 -8.55 25.06 16.08
C ALA A 435 -9.75 24.26 15.53
N VAL A 436 -10.12 24.49 14.28
CA VAL A 436 -11.28 23.88 13.62
C VAL A 436 -10.89 23.50 12.19
N PHE A 437 -11.36 22.34 11.76
CA PHE A 437 -11.22 21.84 10.40
C PHE A 437 -12.59 21.64 9.77
N ASN A 438 -12.69 21.96 8.48
CA ASN A 438 -13.86 21.65 7.67
C ASN A 438 -13.48 20.60 6.62
N THR A 439 -14.17 19.47 6.63
CA THR A 439 -13.96 18.42 5.63
C THR A 439 -14.80 18.67 4.39
N VAL A 440 -14.15 18.66 3.23
CA VAL A 440 -14.76 18.83 1.90
C VAL A 440 -14.48 17.63 1.02
N VAL A 441 -15.35 17.38 0.04
CA VAL A 441 -15.11 16.40 -1.02
C VAL A 441 -14.37 17.08 -2.17
N ALA A 442 -13.09 16.74 -2.35
CA ALA A 442 -12.23 17.30 -3.38
C ALA A 442 -12.43 16.65 -4.76
N ALA A 443 -12.69 15.34 -4.77
CA ALA A 443 -12.99 14.59 -5.99
C ALA A 443 -13.86 13.37 -5.68
N ARG A 444 -14.58 12.89 -6.69
CA ARG A 444 -15.31 11.61 -6.65
C ARG A 444 -14.87 10.73 -7.83
N GLY A 445 -14.28 9.58 -7.52
CA GLY A 445 -13.93 8.54 -8.46
C GLY A 445 -15.17 7.79 -8.98
N GLN A 446 -14.96 7.01 -10.04
CA GLN A 446 -15.95 6.08 -10.57
C GLN A 446 -15.98 4.76 -9.82
N LYS A 447 -14.81 4.39 -9.33
CA LYS A 447 -14.55 3.20 -8.54
C LYS A 447 -14.04 3.64 -7.16
N PRO A 448 -13.98 2.73 -6.20
CA PRO A 448 -13.36 3.02 -4.93
C PRO A 448 -11.93 3.53 -5.14
N ILE A 449 -11.57 4.61 -4.47
CA ILE A 449 -10.22 5.17 -4.47
C ILE A 449 -9.26 4.38 -3.58
N ALA A 450 -9.66 3.18 -3.12
CA ALA A 450 -9.00 2.31 -2.14
C ALA A 450 -7.71 1.63 -2.65
N ASN A 451 -7.04 2.23 -3.64
CA ASN A 451 -5.78 1.78 -4.20
C ASN A 451 -4.63 2.65 -3.65
N LEU A 452 -4.66 2.85 -2.30
CA LEU A 452 -3.76 3.57 -1.37
C LEU A 452 -2.74 4.51 -2.02
N PHE A 453 -2.55 5.79 -1.75
CA PHE A 453 -3.28 6.71 -0.89
C PHE A 453 -3.76 7.87 -1.77
N PRO A 454 -4.90 8.50 -1.44
CA PRO A 454 -5.15 9.83 -1.97
C PRO A 454 -4.17 10.82 -1.32
N VAL A 455 -3.60 11.72 -2.13
CA VAL A 455 -2.59 12.68 -1.67
C VAL A 455 -3.02 14.11 -1.99
N CYS A 456 -2.57 15.08 -1.19
CA CYS A 456 -2.73 16.50 -1.47
C CYS A 456 -1.40 17.26 -1.45
N LYS A 457 -1.34 18.34 -2.22
CA LYS A 457 -0.22 19.30 -2.22
C LYS A 457 -0.72 20.71 -2.51
N VAL A 458 -0.27 21.71 -1.76
CA VAL A 458 -0.50 23.13 -2.00
C VAL A 458 0.74 23.75 -2.65
N ALA A 459 0.55 24.32 -3.83
CA ALA A 459 1.61 25.02 -4.55
C ALA A 459 1.92 26.37 -3.91
N SER A 460 3.09 26.94 -4.24
CA SER A 460 3.52 28.25 -3.74
C SER A 460 2.60 29.41 -4.18
N ASP A 461 1.76 29.21 -5.19
CA ASP A 461 0.72 30.16 -5.61
C ASP A 461 -0.62 29.98 -4.88
N GLY A 462 -0.74 28.97 -4.01
CA GLY A 462 -1.94 28.63 -3.27
C GLY A 462 -2.89 27.64 -3.89
N THR A 463 -2.58 27.17 -5.09
CA THR A 463 -3.41 26.16 -5.73
C THR A 463 -3.23 24.85 -4.99
N VAL A 464 -4.32 24.29 -4.48
CA VAL A 464 -4.31 22.98 -3.83
C VAL A 464 -4.62 21.93 -4.87
N TYR A 465 -3.84 20.86 -4.91
CA TYR A 465 -4.03 19.71 -5.76
C TYR A 465 -4.34 18.48 -4.92
N VAL A 466 -5.18 17.59 -5.45
CA VAL A 466 -5.30 16.22 -4.95
C VAL A 466 -5.01 15.23 -6.07
N ALA A 467 -4.40 14.10 -5.74
CA ALA A 467 -4.24 12.97 -6.66
C ALA A 467 -4.76 11.67 -6.04
N TYR A 468 -5.32 10.80 -6.88
CA TYR A 468 -5.86 9.52 -6.46
C TYR A 468 -5.85 8.51 -7.61
N SER A 469 -5.85 7.22 -7.27
CA SER A 469 -6.10 6.12 -8.20
C SER A 469 -7.58 5.76 -8.18
N ASP A 470 -8.22 5.70 -9.35
CA ASP A 470 -9.65 5.37 -9.48
C ASP A 470 -9.84 3.88 -9.77
N GLY A 471 -9.98 3.07 -8.72
CA GLY A 471 -10.11 1.62 -8.86
C GLY A 471 -8.91 0.91 -9.50
N GLY A 472 -7.75 1.58 -9.58
CA GLY A 472 -6.56 1.09 -10.28
C GLY A 472 -6.52 1.45 -11.77
N ASP A 473 -7.58 2.02 -12.36
CA ASP A 473 -7.65 2.23 -13.82
C ASP A 473 -6.66 3.30 -14.31
N ALA A 474 -6.53 4.39 -13.55
CA ALA A 474 -5.63 5.49 -13.84
C ALA A 474 -5.46 6.40 -12.61
N ILE A 475 -4.47 7.29 -12.69
CA ILE A 475 -4.26 8.37 -11.75
C ILE A 475 -5.02 9.60 -12.23
N TYR A 476 -5.71 10.26 -11.30
CA TYR A 476 -6.47 11.47 -11.53
C TYR A 476 -5.98 12.60 -10.64
N VAL A 477 -6.07 13.83 -11.15
CA VAL A 477 -5.75 15.06 -10.39
C VAL A 477 -6.91 16.05 -10.45
N ALA A 478 -7.28 16.61 -9.31
CA ALA A 478 -8.18 17.76 -9.19
C ALA A 478 -7.46 18.94 -8.51
N HIS A 479 -8.01 20.16 -8.65
CA HIS A 479 -7.41 21.34 -8.02
C HIS A 479 -8.45 22.31 -7.47
N SER A 480 -8.03 23.18 -6.55
CA SER A 480 -8.80 24.26 -5.96
C SER A 480 -7.98 25.55 -5.89
N PHE A 481 -8.62 26.69 -6.10
CA PHE A 481 -8.02 28.03 -5.98
C PHE A 481 -8.46 28.79 -4.73
N ASP A 482 -9.39 28.24 -3.95
CA ASP A 482 -10.11 28.93 -2.88
C ASP A 482 -10.07 28.11 -1.59
N HIS A 483 -8.89 27.56 -1.31
CA HIS A 483 -8.57 26.78 -0.12
C HIS A 483 -9.49 25.56 0.06
N GLY A 484 -9.83 24.88 -1.04
CA GLY A 484 -10.65 23.68 -1.03
C GLY A 484 -12.15 23.94 -1.00
N SER A 485 -12.61 25.20 -1.05
CA SER A 485 -14.04 25.52 -1.03
C SER A 485 -14.75 25.04 -2.30
N THR A 486 -14.09 25.17 -3.45
CA THR A 486 -14.54 24.62 -4.73
C THR A 486 -13.42 23.88 -5.43
N TRP A 487 -13.78 22.84 -6.19
CA TRP A 487 -12.84 21.95 -6.87
C TRP A 487 -13.15 21.86 -8.35
N ALA A 488 -12.08 21.90 -9.16
CA ALA A 488 -12.15 21.60 -10.56
C ALA A 488 -12.45 20.12 -10.80
N LEU A 489 -13.07 19.85 -11.94
CA LEU A 489 -13.26 18.50 -12.44
C LEU A 489 -11.92 17.72 -12.52
N PRO A 490 -11.86 16.45 -12.06
CA PRO A 490 -10.65 15.65 -12.14
C PRO A 490 -10.14 15.48 -13.56
N VAL A 491 -8.84 15.31 -13.74
CA VAL A 491 -8.20 15.00 -15.03
C VAL A 491 -7.38 13.73 -14.92
N ARG A 492 -7.50 12.83 -15.90
CA ARG A 492 -6.64 11.66 -16.03
C ARG A 492 -5.22 12.10 -16.37
N VAL A 493 -4.24 11.70 -15.57
CA VAL A 493 -2.82 12.08 -15.72
C VAL A 493 -1.89 10.90 -16.00
N SER A 494 -2.42 9.68 -16.03
CA SER A 494 -1.65 8.50 -16.44
C SER A 494 -2.31 7.78 -17.61
N ASP A 495 -1.49 7.17 -18.46
CA ASP A 495 -1.92 6.25 -19.50
C ASP A 495 -1.16 4.92 -19.43
N MET A 496 -1.89 3.88 -19.03
CA MET A 496 -1.38 2.51 -18.89
C MET A 496 -1.84 1.58 -20.04
N GLY A 497 -2.60 2.13 -21.00
CA GLY A 497 -3.25 1.36 -22.06
C GLY A 497 -4.39 0.45 -21.55
N PRO A 498 -5.06 -0.28 -22.46
CA PRO A 498 -6.13 -1.20 -22.08
C PRO A 498 -5.63 -2.30 -21.13
N GLY A 499 -6.38 -2.57 -20.06
CA GLY A 499 -6.03 -3.56 -19.03
C GLY A 499 -4.90 -3.13 -18.09
N GLY A 500 -4.28 -1.96 -18.32
CA GLY A 500 -3.25 -1.44 -17.45
C GLY A 500 -3.79 -1.02 -16.08
N VAL A 501 -2.92 -1.03 -15.07
CA VAL A 501 -3.22 -0.64 -13.69
C VAL A 501 -2.23 0.40 -13.21
N ALA A 502 -2.70 1.37 -12.41
CA ALA A 502 -1.92 2.42 -11.77
C ALA A 502 -2.33 2.57 -10.30
N LEU A 503 -1.37 2.41 -9.38
CA LEU A 503 -1.57 2.40 -7.93
C LEU A 503 -0.61 3.39 -7.26
N PHE A 504 -0.95 3.82 -6.05
CA PHE A 504 -0.03 4.52 -5.16
C PHE A 504 0.49 5.84 -5.73
N PRO A 505 -0.41 6.79 -6.08
CA PRO A 505 0.02 8.07 -6.60
C PRO A 505 0.70 8.92 -5.52
N TRP A 506 1.74 9.65 -5.91
CA TRP A 506 2.27 10.77 -5.14
C TRP A 506 2.45 11.99 -6.05
N ILE A 507 2.31 13.19 -5.49
CA ILE A 507 2.46 14.44 -6.25
C ILE A 507 3.31 15.47 -5.52
N GLU A 508 3.90 16.35 -6.30
CA GLU A 508 4.68 17.48 -5.82
C GLU A 508 4.62 18.66 -6.80
N THR A 509 4.90 19.88 -6.33
CA THR A 509 4.74 21.13 -7.11
C THR A 509 6.05 21.92 -7.22
N GLY A 510 6.28 22.58 -8.36
CA GLY A 510 7.34 23.57 -8.49
C GLY A 510 6.82 25.01 -8.36
N ASP A 511 7.73 25.99 -8.38
CA ASP A 511 7.39 27.41 -8.29
C ASP A 511 6.51 27.93 -9.44
N ARG A 512 6.45 27.22 -10.56
CA ARG A 512 5.61 27.60 -11.69
C ARG A 512 4.15 27.22 -11.39
N PRO A 513 3.20 28.17 -11.46
CA PRO A 513 1.77 27.87 -11.40
C PRO A 513 1.35 26.75 -12.37
N GLY A 514 0.61 25.76 -11.85
CA GLY A 514 0.15 24.61 -12.65
C GLY A 514 1.23 23.57 -12.93
N SER A 515 2.42 23.66 -12.34
CA SER A 515 3.44 22.63 -12.48
C SER A 515 3.28 21.49 -11.47
N LEU A 516 3.37 20.25 -11.93
CA LEU A 516 3.30 19.06 -11.08
C LEU A 516 4.31 18.00 -11.51
N ALA A 517 4.92 17.36 -10.53
CA ALA A 517 5.54 16.04 -10.61
C ALA A 517 4.54 15.01 -10.07
N ILE A 518 4.39 13.87 -10.75
CA ILE A 518 3.38 12.85 -10.44
C ILE A 518 4.04 11.49 -10.61
N VAL A 519 3.95 10.62 -9.60
CA VAL A 519 4.49 9.24 -9.65
C VAL A 519 3.42 8.21 -9.28
N TRP A 520 3.56 6.98 -9.77
CA TRP A 520 2.73 5.83 -9.40
C TRP A 520 3.42 4.49 -9.73
N TYR A 521 3.01 3.41 -9.07
CA TYR A 521 3.34 2.05 -9.53
C TYR A 521 2.39 1.66 -10.65
N GLY A 522 2.93 1.12 -11.74
CA GLY A 522 2.12 0.72 -12.89
C GLY A 522 2.51 -0.62 -13.48
N ALA A 523 1.51 -1.36 -13.95
CA ALA A 523 1.69 -2.54 -14.78
C ALA A 523 0.83 -2.41 -16.04
N THR A 524 1.42 -2.65 -17.21
CA THR A 524 0.70 -2.67 -18.49
C THR A 524 0.33 -4.10 -18.86
N ALA A 525 -0.70 -4.29 -19.68
CA ALA A 525 -1.02 -5.60 -20.24
C ALA A 525 0.17 -6.22 -20.99
N ALA A 526 0.96 -5.40 -21.71
CA ALA A 526 2.16 -5.86 -22.40
C ALA A 526 3.30 -6.26 -21.44
N ASP A 527 3.32 -5.68 -20.23
CA ASP A 527 4.28 -6.01 -19.20
C ASP A 527 3.93 -7.31 -18.46
N SER A 528 2.65 -7.64 -18.28
CA SER A 528 2.20 -8.88 -17.64
C SER A 528 2.54 -10.16 -18.41
N GLU A 529 2.70 -11.28 -17.70
CA GLU A 529 3.04 -12.59 -18.28
C GLU A 529 1.91 -13.20 -19.14
N ASP A 530 0.67 -12.80 -18.90
CA ASP A 530 -0.53 -13.30 -19.58
C ASP A 530 -1.09 -12.33 -20.64
N GLY A 531 -0.49 -11.14 -20.78
CA GLY A 531 -0.99 -10.13 -21.69
C GLY A 531 -2.27 -9.42 -21.24
N ALA A 532 -2.76 -9.65 -20.00
CA ALA A 532 -4.07 -9.16 -19.55
C ALA A 532 -3.99 -7.89 -18.70
N GLY A 533 -2.88 -7.68 -17.97
CA GLY A 533 -2.70 -6.54 -17.08
C GLY A 533 -3.34 -6.74 -15.70
N GLY A 534 -3.74 -5.65 -15.05
CA GLY A 534 -4.34 -5.65 -13.71
C GLY A 534 -3.38 -5.93 -12.55
N ASN A 535 -3.90 -5.85 -11.33
CA ASN A 535 -3.19 -6.26 -10.11
C ASN A 535 -3.38 -7.77 -9.88
N THR A 536 -2.49 -8.60 -10.42
CA THR A 536 -2.61 -10.06 -10.41
C THR A 536 -1.24 -10.73 -10.21
N ASP A 537 -1.22 -12.02 -9.89
CA ASP A 537 0.00 -12.83 -9.81
C ASP A 537 0.83 -12.86 -11.11
N ARG A 538 0.26 -12.41 -12.23
CA ARG A 538 0.92 -12.32 -13.56
C ARG A 538 1.44 -10.92 -13.88
N ALA A 539 1.13 -9.93 -13.06
CA ALA A 539 1.56 -8.55 -13.25
C ALA A 539 3.07 -8.40 -13.05
N ASN A 540 3.64 -7.41 -13.76
CA ASN A 540 5.04 -7.00 -13.66
C ASN A 540 5.06 -5.47 -13.61
N TRP A 541 5.68 -4.91 -12.57
CA TRP A 541 5.50 -3.51 -12.21
C TRP A 541 6.72 -2.66 -12.49
N LYS A 542 6.49 -1.37 -12.72
CA LYS A 542 7.53 -0.33 -12.83
C LYS A 542 7.09 0.91 -12.06
N ALA A 543 8.05 1.75 -11.69
CA ALA A 543 7.78 3.10 -11.19
C ALA A 543 7.60 4.04 -12.40
N TYR A 544 6.43 4.67 -12.50
CA TYR A 544 6.10 5.62 -13.55
C TYR A 544 6.18 7.06 -13.04
N PHE A 545 6.42 7.97 -13.97
CA PHE A 545 6.47 9.40 -13.71
C PHE A 545 5.73 10.19 -14.79
N ALA A 546 5.03 11.23 -14.39
CA ALA A 546 4.57 12.27 -15.28
C ALA A 546 4.90 13.66 -14.73
N GLN A 547 5.04 14.62 -15.65
CA GLN A 547 5.09 16.04 -15.32
C GLN A 547 4.08 16.83 -16.17
N THR A 548 3.58 17.91 -15.62
CA THR A 548 2.80 18.93 -16.35
C THR A 548 3.24 20.32 -15.94
N LEU A 549 3.01 21.30 -16.81
CA LEU A 549 3.31 22.72 -16.59
C LEU A 549 2.06 23.60 -16.61
N ASN A 550 0.88 22.98 -16.74
CA ASN A 550 -0.41 23.63 -16.90
C ASN A 550 -1.57 22.78 -16.33
N ALA A 551 -1.37 22.14 -15.19
CA ALA A 551 -2.32 21.24 -14.51
C ALA A 551 -3.74 21.82 -14.34
N THR A 552 -3.86 23.15 -14.28
CA THR A 552 -5.12 23.88 -14.10
C THR A 552 -5.86 24.22 -15.39
N ALA A 553 -5.25 24.00 -16.56
CA ALA A 553 -5.89 24.25 -17.84
C ALA A 553 -7.10 23.33 -18.07
N ALA A 554 -8.06 23.75 -18.90
CA ALA A 554 -9.19 22.89 -19.30
C ALA A 554 -8.71 21.61 -20.02
N THR A 555 -7.58 21.70 -20.73
CA THR A 555 -6.92 20.59 -21.41
C THR A 555 -5.42 20.62 -21.09
N PRO A 556 -5.00 20.07 -19.94
CA PRO A 556 -3.59 20.09 -19.56
C PRO A 556 -2.77 19.16 -20.46
N THR A 557 -1.48 19.48 -20.62
CA THR A 557 -0.52 18.62 -21.31
C THR A 557 0.29 17.86 -20.27
N ILE A 558 0.29 16.55 -20.39
CA ILE A 558 0.96 15.64 -19.47
C ILE A 558 2.09 14.94 -20.22
N PHE A 559 3.31 15.04 -19.71
CA PHE A 559 4.47 14.34 -20.24
C PHE A 559 4.72 13.12 -19.35
N GLN A 560 4.67 11.91 -19.91
CA GLN A 560 4.79 10.65 -19.15
C GLN A 560 5.99 9.83 -19.60
N SER A 561 6.69 9.23 -18.64
CA SER A 561 7.77 8.26 -18.83
C SER A 561 7.77 7.20 -17.72
N VAL A 562 8.62 6.20 -17.86
CA VAL A 562 9.01 5.31 -16.77
C VAL A 562 10.18 5.95 -16.03
N ALA A 563 10.15 5.94 -14.69
CA ALA A 563 11.24 6.40 -13.83
C ALA A 563 12.24 5.28 -13.53
N SER A 564 11.76 4.07 -13.26
CA SER A 564 12.63 2.90 -13.09
C SER A 564 13.22 2.43 -14.43
N ASP A 565 14.47 1.98 -14.42
CA ASP A 565 15.14 1.43 -15.60
C ASP A 565 14.94 -0.09 -15.79
N HIS A 566 14.15 -0.73 -14.92
CA HIS A 566 13.80 -2.14 -14.95
C HIS A 566 12.42 -2.41 -14.33
N VAL A 567 11.97 -3.68 -14.41
CA VAL A 567 10.79 -4.18 -13.69
C VAL A 567 11.18 -4.36 -12.23
N ILE A 568 10.47 -3.68 -11.34
CA ILE A 568 10.81 -3.56 -9.91
C ILE A 568 10.17 -4.68 -9.07
N HIS A 569 9.17 -5.36 -9.63
CA HIS A 569 8.36 -6.36 -8.95
C HIS A 569 7.61 -7.27 -9.92
N GLY A 570 7.49 -8.54 -9.56
CA GLY A 570 6.58 -9.49 -10.19
C GLY A 570 5.55 -10.02 -9.19
N SER A 571 4.31 -10.23 -9.66
CA SER A 571 3.12 -10.69 -8.91
C SER A 571 2.17 -9.53 -8.53
N ASN A 572 1.11 -9.85 -7.79
CA ASN A 572 0.19 -8.84 -7.25
C ASN A 572 0.89 -7.94 -6.23
N ILE A 573 0.30 -6.78 -5.94
CA ILE A 573 0.67 -5.89 -4.82
C ILE A 573 -0.51 -5.86 -3.85
N SER A 574 -0.22 -5.93 -2.55
CA SER A 574 -1.25 -5.77 -1.53
C SER A 574 -1.81 -4.35 -1.47
N LEU A 575 -3.14 -4.26 -1.37
CA LEU A 575 -3.87 -3.00 -1.17
C LEU A 575 -4.58 -2.96 0.18
N ALA A 576 -4.37 -3.97 1.03
CA ALA A 576 -5.19 -4.28 2.20
C ALA A 576 -4.47 -3.99 3.53
N GLY A 577 -3.36 -3.26 3.51
CA GLY A 577 -2.58 -3.01 4.72
C GLY A 577 -2.07 -4.33 5.33
N PHE A 578 -2.13 -4.44 6.66
CA PHE A 578 -1.76 -5.64 7.42
C PHE A 578 -2.75 -6.82 7.30
N THR A 579 -3.87 -6.67 6.59
CA THR A 579 -4.86 -7.74 6.47
C THR A 579 -4.57 -8.67 5.29
N THR A 580 -4.63 -9.99 5.53
CA THR A 580 -4.42 -11.02 4.50
C THR A 580 -5.67 -11.15 3.61
N GLY A 581 -5.82 -10.24 2.66
CA GLY A 581 -6.83 -10.30 1.60
C GLY A 581 -6.37 -11.08 0.35
N THR A 582 -7.13 -10.98 -0.74
CA THR A 582 -6.93 -11.66 -2.05
C THR A 582 -5.67 -11.21 -2.84
N SER A 583 -4.83 -10.36 -2.26
CA SER A 583 -3.48 -10.01 -2.74
C SER A 583 -2.61 -9.65 -1.53
N PRO A 584 -1.91 -10.62 -0.93
CA PRO A 584 -1.14 -10.41 0.30
C PRO A 584 0.32 -10.01 0.06
N ASN A 585 0.77 -9.82 -1.19
CA ASN A 585 2.18 -9.55 -1.44
C ASN A 585 2.56 -8.15 -0.95
N ARG A 586 3.33 -8.14 0.14
CA ARG A 586 3.75 -6.94 0.86
C ARG A 586 5.18 -6.52 0.54
N ASN A 587 5.84 -7.14 -0.46
CA ASN A 587 7.24 -6.84 -0.74
C ASN A 587 7.49 -5.39 -1.14
N LEU A 588 6.55 -4.74 -1.84
CA LEU A 588 6.65 -3.30 -2.14
C LEU A 588 6.03 -2.40 -1.06
N ALA A 589 5.34 -3.00 -0.08
CA ALA A 589 4.55 -2.32 0.93
C ALA A 589 3.55 -1.31 0.31
N ASP A 590 3.21 -0.21 1.00
CA ASP A 590 1.98 0.53 0.68
C ASP A 590 2.16 1.91 0.00
N PHE A 591 3.35 2.51 -0.05
CA PHE A 591 3.58 3.77 -0.79
C PHE A 591 5.02 4.03 -1.21
N PHE A 592 5.18 5.11 -1.98
CA PHE A 592 6.44 5.75 -2.29
C PHE A 592 6.23 7.22 -2.63
N GLN A 593 7.28 8.04 -2.62
CA GLN A 593 7.16 9.50 -2.75
C GLN A 593 8.05 10.10 -3.84
N VAL A 594 7.71 11.34 -4.22
CA VAL A 594 8.51 12.23 -5.08
C VAL A 594 8.75 13.55 -4.35
N ALA A 595 9.93 14.14 -4.56
CA ALA A 595 10.29 15.50 -4.17
C ALA A 595 10.86 16.25 -5.39
N ILE A 596 10.97 17.57 -5.32
CA ILE A 596 11.63 18.39 -6.35
C ILE A 596 12.86 19.07 -5.77
N ASP A 597 13.95 19.01 -6.51
CA ASP A 597 15.19 19.69 -6.15
C ASP A 597 15.12 21.21 -6.41
N PRO A 598 16.12 22.00 -5.98
CA PRO A 598 16.16 23.44 -6.28
C PRO A 598 16.21 23.78 -7.78
N GLN A 599 16.52 22.81 -8.65
CA GLN A 599 16.45 22.94 -10.10
C GLN A 599 15.07 22.56 -10.67
N GLY A 600 14.07 22.28 -9.82
CA GLY A 600 12.73 21.87 -10.20
C GLY A 600 12.70 20.51 -10.90
N MET A 601 13.67 19.64 -10.61
CA MET A 601 13.78 18.28 -11.14
C MET A 601 13.34 17.27 -10.09
N ALA A 602 12.61 16.23 -10.51
CA ALA A 602 12.06 15.25 -9.58
C ALA A 602 13.13 14.29 -9.03
N PHE A 603 13.11 14.07 -7.72
CA PHE A 603 13.82 13.02 -7.00
C PHE A 603 12.78 12.04 -6.46
N VAL A 604 12.89 10.76 -6.84
CA VAL A 604 11.88 9.73 -6.53
C VAL A 604 12.56 8.58 -5.83
N SER A 605 11.94 8.05 -4.78
CA SER A 605 12.34 6.80 -4.14
C SER A 605 11.17 5.84 -4.11
N TRP A 606 11.39 4.53 -4.29
CA TRP A 606 10.39 3.46 -4.27
C TRP A 606 10.95 2.17 -3.68
N ALA A 607 10.09 1.21 -3.32
CA ALA A 607 10.50 -0.13 -2.92
C ALA A 607 10.67 -1.04 -4.15
N ASP A 608 11.69 -1.88 -4.14
CA ASP A 608 12.05 -2.78 -5.24
C ASP A 608 12.53 -4.12 -4.67
N ASP A 609 11.95 -5.23 -5.14
CA ASP A 609 12.32 -6.59 -4.72
C ASP A 609 12.88 -7.43 -5.87
N SER A 610 13.18 -6.79 -7.01
CA SER A 610 13.58 -7.48 -8.24
C SER A 610 14.91 -8.24 -8.11
N ALA A 611 15.74 -7.88 -7.13
CA ALA A 611 17.01 -8.53 -6.84
C ALA A 611 17.04 -9.30 -5.50
N ASP A 612 15.99 -9.21 -4.68
CA ASP A 612 16.07 -9.46 -3.22
C ASP A 612 14.98 -10.39 -2.69
N PHE A 613 15.11 -10.79 -1.42
CA PHE A 613 14.09 -11.63 -0.76
C PHE A 613 12.81 -10.84 -0.47
N SER A 614 12.98 -9.57 -0.08
CA SER A 614 12.00 -8.56 0.30
C SER A 614 12.26 -7.27 -0.50
N GLY A 615 11.45 -6.22 -0.29
CA GLY A 615 11.69 -4.92 -0.91
C GLY A 615 12.76 -4.10 -0.17
N HIS A 616 13.54 -3.37 -0.97
CA HIS A 616 14.47 -2.35 -0.48
C HIS A 616 14.26 -1.03 -1.21
N ALA A 617 14.69 0.08 -0.60
CA ALA A 617 14.51 1.40 -1.17
C ALA A 617 15.47 1.63 -2.35
N TYR A 618 14.92 2.13 -3.44
CA TYR A 618 15.65 2.52 -4.66
C TYR A 618 15.33 3.95 -5.01
N VAL A 619 16.31 4.66 -5.56
CA VAL A 619 16.17 6.06 -5.96
C VAL A 619 16.48 6.30 -7.43
N ALA A 620 15.83 7.30 -8.01
CA ALA A 620 16.24 7.93 -9.26
C ALA A 620 16.00 9.44 -9.27
N HIS A 621 16.83 10.15 -10.00
CA HIS A 621 16.74 11.59 -10.19
C HIS A 621 16.42 11.92 -11.65
N GLN A 622 15.50 12.85 -11.87
CA GLN A 622 15.17 13.36 -13.19
C GLN A 622 16.36 14.15 -13.75
N ILE A 623 16.96 13.64 -14.82
CA ILE A 623 18.13 14.25 -15.49
C ILE A 623 17.77 14.88 -16.84
N GLY A 624 16.51 14.78 -17.25
CA GLY A 624 15.97 15.41 -18.45
C GLY A 624 14.47 15.66 -18.33
N GLY A 625 14.00 16.79 -18.84
CA GLY A 625 12.59 17.15 -18.80
C GLY A 625 12.38 18.65 -18.72
N TYR A 626 11.36 19.08 -17.99
CA TYR A 626 11.08 20.48 -17.73
C TYR A 626 11.37 20.78 -16.26
N ASN A 627 12.10 21.85 -16.01
CA ASN A 627 12.27 22.41 -14.67
C ASN A 627 10.90 22.94 -14.21
N LEU A 628 10.35 22.38 -13.14
CA LEU A 628 9.02 22.73 -12.64
C LEU A 628 8.96 24.13 -12.01
N ASN A 629 10.10 24.74 -11.65
CA ASN A 629 10.14 26.10 -11.13
C ASN A 629 10.00 27.18 -12.23
N THR A 630 10.43 26.87 -13.46
CA THR A 630 10.54 27.86 -14.55
C THR A 630 9.80 27.47 -15.83
N GLY A 631 9.50 26.19 -16.02
CA GLY A 631 8.96 25.60 -17.26
C GLY A 631 9.99 25.44 -18.39
N LYS A 632 11.26 25.75 -18.16
CA LYS A 632 12.32 25.58 -19.17
C LYS A 632 12.71 24.11 -19.27
N SER A 633 12.99 23.64 -20.49
CA SER A 633 13.59 22.32 -20.64
C SER A 633 15.01 22.30 -20.08
N LEU A 634 15.32 21.28 -19.28
CA LEU A 634 16.63 21.07 -18.68
C LEU A 634 17.12 19.66 -19.01
N ARG A 635 18.43 19.53 -19.22
CA ARG A 635 19.11 18.24 -19.32
C ARG A 635 20.43 18.29 -18.57
N ILE A 636 20.53 17.50 -17.52
CA ILE A 636 21.72 17.35 -16.70
C ILE A 636 22.72 16.48 -17.45
N LYS A 637 23.97 16.93 -17.54
CA LYS A 637 25.07 16.23 -18.19
C LYS A 637 25.98 15.61 -17.13
N GLY A 638 26.52 14.43 -17.42
CA GLY A 638 27.52 13.78 -16.59
C GLY A 638 27.52 12.27 -16.77
N ALA A 639 28.27 11.59 -15.92
CA ALA A 639 28.40 10.13 -15.96
C ALA A 639 27.22 9.47 -15.23
N ASN A 640 26.50 8.60 -15.95
CA ASN A 640 25.47 7.73 -15.37
C ASN A 640 25.89 6.25 -15.53
N PRO A 641 27.01 5.83 -14.90
CA PRO A 641 27.53 4.49 -15.07
C PRO A 641 26.54 3.46 -14.52
N ALA A 642 26.51 2.28 -15.12
CA ALA A 642 25.87 1.13 -14.48
C ALA A 642 26.52 0.88 -13.11
N ALA A 643 25.79 0.28 -12.17
CA ALA A 643 26.41 -0.20 -10.95
C ALA A 643 27.60 -1.12 -11.34
N PRO A 644 28.78 -0.97 -10.73
CA PRO A 644 29.95 -1.75 -11.13
C PRO A 644 29.65 -3.25 -11.02
N ILE A 645 29.70 -3.97 -12.15
CA ILE A 645 29.68 -5.44 -12.14
C ILE A 645 31.14 -5.87 -12.04
N ALA A 646 31.57 -6.31 -10.86
CA ALA A 646 32.90 -6.87 -10.70
C ALA A 646 32.93 -8.26 -11.34
N THR A 647 33.52 -8.38 -12.52
CA THR A 647 33.61 -9.66 -13.27
C THR A 647 34.55 -10.68 -12.62
N ALA A 648 35.38 -10.27 -11.66
CA ALA A 648 36.33 -11.11 -10.94
C ALA A 648 36.21 -11.05 -9.40
N ALA A 649 35.36 -10.17 -8.86
CA ALA A 649 35.07 -10.14 -7.42
C ALA A 649 33.79 -10.95 -7.14
N PRO A 650 33.50 -11.27 -5.87
CA PRO A 650 32.19 -11.81 -5.50
C PRO A 650 31.04 -10.96 -6.06
N GLN A 651 29.94 -11.61 -6.43
CA GLN A 651 28.77 -10.92 -7.00
C GLN A 651 27.85 -10.36 -5.92
N VAL A 652 27.90 -10.93 -4.71
CA VAL A 652 27.17 -10.46 -3.53
C VAL A 652 28.19 -10.03 -2.50
N PHE A 653 27.95 -8.90 -1.88
CA PHE A 653 28.67 -8.40 -0.72
C PHE A 653 27.66 -8.05 0.35
N ASP A 654 28.07 -8.22 1.60
CA ASP A 654 27.22 -7.95 2.76
C ASP A 654 28.03 -7.39 3.92
N PHE A 655 27.33 -6.76 4.86
CA PHE A 655 28.00 -6.07 5.95
C PHE A 655 28.66 -7.07 6.90
N ARG A 656 29.73 -6.64 7.55
CA ARG A 656 30.32 -7.42 8.64
C ARG A 656 29.59 -7.07 9.94
N HIS A 657 29.26 -8.09 10.71
CA HIS A 657 28.59 -8.01 12.02
C HIS A 657 27.14 -7.51 11.96
N ASP A 658 26.39 -7.92 10.95
CA ASP A 658 24.96 -7.60 10.82
C ASP A 658 24.05 -8.84 10.91
N ALA A 659 24.62 -10.03 11.13
CA ALA A 659 23.86 -11.19 11.55
C ALA A 659 23.01 -10.91 12.81
N ARG A 660 21.72 -11.17 12.69
CA ARG A 660 20.72 -10.96 13.76
C ARG A 660 20.69 -12.13 14.71
N ALA A 661 20.87 -11.88 16.00
CA ALA A 661 20.61 -12.86 17.03
C ALA A 661 19.11 -12.95 17.31
N VAL A 662 18.59 -14.18 17.41
CA VAL A 662 17.17 -14.42 17.69
C VAL A 662 16.92 -14.19 19.19
N SER A 663 16.57 -12.96 19.54
CA SER A 663 16.02 -12.54 20.83
C SER A 663 14.81 -11.63 20.62
N PRO A 664 13.93 -11.44 21.61
CA PRO A 664 12.95 -10.34 21.61
C PRO A 664 13.48 -9.19 22.49
N PRO A 665 13.77 -7.99 21.94
CA PRO A 665 13.87 -7.66 20.51
C PRO A 665 15.10 -8.31 19.86
N PRO A 666 15.12 -8.48 18.52
CA PRO A 666 16.30 -8.98 17.82
C PRO A 666 17.47 -8.03 18.07
N VAL A 667 18.65 -8.57 18.37
CA VAL A 667 19.88 -7.77 18.50
C VAL A 667 20.84 -8.14 17.40
N MET A 668 21.66 -7.19 16.95
CA MET A 668 22.74 -7.40 15.99
C MET A 668 24.07 -7.19 16.74
N PRO A 669 24.68 -8.24 17.28
CA PRO A 669 25.90 -8.09 18.05
C PRO A 669 27.09 -7.77 17.15
N ASP A 670 27.91 -6.80 17.57
CA ASP A 670 29.19 -6.45 16.93
C ASP A 670 30.25 -7.54 17.15
N GLN A 671 30.07 -8.71 16.53
CA GLN A 671 30.98 -9.85 16.63
C GLN A 671 30.95 -10.75 15.40
N ASP A 672 32.09 -11.42 15.12
CA ASP A 672 32.16 -12.45 14.09
C ASP A 672 31.18 -13.61 14.41
N SER A 673 30.42 -14.05 13.40
CA SER A 673 29.48 -15.17 13.52
C SER A 673 29.55 -16.08 12.29
N PRO A 674 29.40 -17.42 12.41
CA PRO A 674 29.35 -18.28 11.24
C PRO A 674 28.11 -18.05 10.36
N ALA A 675 27.09 -17.35 10.86
CA ALA A 675 25.93 -16.92 10.07
C ALA A 675 26.16 -15.60 9.33
N ASP A 676 27.09 -14.75 9.77
CA ASP A 676 27.32 -13.39 9.24
C ASP A 676 28.05 -13.45 7.90
N ILE A 677 27.29 -13.31 6.82
CA ILE A 677 27.73 -13.41 5.42
C ILE A 677 28.54 -12.16 5.10
N LEU A 678 29.64 -12.33 4.36
CA LEU A 678 30.44 -11.20 3.87
C LEU A 678 30.38 -11.10 2.35
N THR A 679 30.42 -12.25 1.68
CA THR A 679 30.46 -12.30 0.22
C THR A 679 29.86 -13.59 -0.32
N ILE A 680 29.26 -13.53 -1.51
CA ILE A 680 28.94 -14.72 -2.30
C ILE A 680 29.50 -14.57 -3.71
N GLY A 681 30.40 -15.48 -4.09
CA GLY A 681 30.97 -15.58 -5.43
C GLY A 681 30.32 -16.71 -6.23
N TYR A 682 29.92 -16.42 -7.46
CA TYR A 682 29.42 -17.39 -8.43
C TYR A 682 30.47 -17.61 -9.52
N GLY A 683 30.58 -18.86 -9.96
CA GLY A 683 31.54 -19.30 -10.95
C GLY A 683 31.05 -20.53 -11.69
N CYS A 684 31.89 -21.04 -12.59
CA CYS A 684 31.68 -22.35 -13.19
C CYS A 684 32.99 -23.13 -13.35
N GLN A 685 32.89 -24.45 -13.37
CA GLN A 685 33.99 -25.39 -13.54
C GLN A 685 33.60 -26.50 -14.53
N ILE A 686 34.55 -27.01 -15.31
CA ILE A 686 34.39 -28.18 -16.16
C ILE A 686 34.96 -29.39 -15.42
N VAL A 687 34.12 -30.37 -15.08
CA VAL A 687 34.55 -31.60 -14.39
C VAL A 687 34.16 -32.80 -15.22
N ASN A 688 35.16 -33.53 -15.73
CA ASN A 688 34.96 -34.68 -16.63
C ASN A 688 34.04 -34.36 -17.83
N GLY A 689 34.13 -33.13 -18.36
CA GLY A 689 33.29 -32.65 -19.48
C GLY A 689 31.91 -32.12 -19.08
N ALA A 690 31.49 -32.25 -17.83
CA ALA A 690 30.27 -31.64 -17.31
C ALA A 690 30.54 -30.19 -16.85
N THR A 691 29.56 -29.29 -17.02
CA THR A 691 29.67 -27.90 -16.56
C THR A 691 29.00 -27.76 -15.20
N TRP A 692 29.79 -27.54 -14.17
CA TRP A 692 29.32 -27.32 -12.81
C TRP A 692 29.25 -25.84 -12.51
N ILE A 693 28.12 -25.38 -11.97
CA ILE A 693 27.98 -24.05 -11.37
C ILE A 693 28.54 -24.13 -9.97
N THR A 694 29.35 -23.14 -9.58
CA THR A 694 29.95 -23.03 -8.25
C THR A 694 29.40 -21.80 -7.55
N ALA A 695 28.98 -21.94 -6.30
CA ALA A 695 28.68 -20.83 -5.41
C ALA A 695 29.53 -20.95 -4.14
N THR A 696 30.19 -19.87 -3.75
CA THR A 696 31.05 -19.80 -2.56
C THR A 696 30.61 -18.64 -1.68
N MET A 697 30.17 -18.94 -0.47
CA MET A 697 29.82 -17.97 0.57
C MET A 697 30.97 -17.86 1.58
N THR A 698 31.39 -16.65 1.91
CA THR A 698 32.32 -16.36 3.01
C THR A 698 31.52 -15.78 4.17
N ALA A 699 31.81 -16.20 5.39
CA ALA A 699 31.21 -15.67 6.61
C ALA A 699 32.27 -15.18 7.60
N SER A 700 31.94 -14.19 8.43
CA SER A 700 32.92 -13.57 9.33
C SER A 700 33.41 -14.53 10.41
N GLY A 701 32.59 -15.46 10.89
CA GLY A 701 32.92 -16.34 12.03
C GLY A 701 33.09 -17.84 11.74
N LEU A 702 33.14 -18.28 10.48
CA LEU A 702 33.16 -19.71 10.12
C LEU A 702 34.54 -20.39 10.31
N ASN A 703 35.06 -20.39 11.54
CA ASN A 703 36.36 -20.99 11.91
C ASN A 703 36.23 -22.48 12.30
N THR A 704 35.03 -22.90 12.66
CA THR A 704 34.65 -24.29 12.98
C THR A 704 33.33 -24.59 12.28
N VAL A 705 33.00 -25.87 12.09
CA VAL A 705 31.68 -26.25 11.58
C VAL A 705 30.69 -26.22 12.74
N PRO A 706 29.75 -25.26 12.79
CA PRO A 706 28.73 -25.25 13.83
C PRO A 706 27.72 -26.40 13.60
N PRO A 707 27.07 -26.91 14.66
CA PRO A 707 25.91 -27.77 14.52
C PRO A 707 24.66 -26.96 14.15
N ASP A 708 23.64 -27.64 13.62
CA ASP A 708 22.30 -27.08 13.37
C ASP A 708 22.35 -25.72 12.63
N ALA A 709 22.95 -25.72 11.44
CA ALA A 709 23.22 -24.53 10.66
C ALA A 709 22.96 -24.77 9.17
N LEU A 710 22.64 -23.68 8.46
CA LEU A 710 22.30 -23.65 7.05
C LEU A 710 23.01 -22.47 6.38
N TRP A 711 23.60 -22.69 5.21
CA TRP A 711 24.10 -21.64 4.30
C TRP A 711 23.51 -21.86 2.92
N ARG A 712 22.65 -20.95 2.46
CA ARG A 712 21.94 -21.05 1.18
C ARG A 712 22.35 -19.93 0.24
N MET A 713 22.62 -20.28 -1.02
CA MET A 713 23.02 -19.37 -2.09
C MET A 713 22.06 -19.53 -3.27
N ASN A 714 21.36 -18.46 -3.63
CA ASN A 714 20.30 -18.44 -4.62
C ASN A 714 20.75 -17.83 -5.93
N PHE A 715 20.21 -18.31 -7.04
CA PHE A 715 20.42 -17.70 -8.34
C PHE A 715 19.26 -18.04 -9.27
N ALA A 716 19.03 -17.17 -10.24
CA ALA A 716 17.98 -17.32 -11.23
C ALA A 716 18.56 -17.31 -12.65
N THR A 717 17.92 -18.02 -13.56
CA THR A 717 18.34 -18.14 -14.97
C THR A 717 17.17 -18.02 -15.92
N ASN A 718 17.41 -17.51 -17.12
CA ASN A 718 16.46 -17.52 -18.24
C ASN A 718 15.12 -16.83 -17.90
N PRO A 719 15.11 -15.54 -17.50
CA PRO A 719 13.85 -14.85 -17.27
C PRO A 719 13.08 -14.63 -18.58
N THR A 720 11.76 -14.54 -18.47
CA THR A 720 10.90 -14.13 -19.60
C THR A 720 11.18 -12.70 -20.07
N LYS A 721 11.69 -11.85 -19.18
CA LYS A 721 12.08 -10.46 -19.45
C LYS A 721 13.41 -10.12 -18.78
N PRO A 722 14.25 -9.25 -19.36
CA PRO A 722 15.54 -8.90 -18.76
C PRO A 722 15.40 -8.43 -17.30
N GLY A 723 16.20 -9.01 -16.40
CA GLY A 723 16.25 -8.64 -14.98
C GLY A 723 15.11 -9.17 -14.11
N LEU A 724 14.10 -9.84 -14.67
CA LEU A 724 12.89 -10.22 -13.94
C LEU A 724 13.05 -11.59 -13.24
N VAL A 725 13.62 -11.57 -12.03
CA VAL A 725 13.95 -12.77 -11.23
C VAL A 725 12.73 -13.65 -10.96
N ASP A 726 11.58 -13.06 -10.66
CA ASP A 726 10.38 -13.83 -10.33
C ASP A 726 9.75 -14.59 -11.50
N ARG A 727 10.19 -14.29 -12.73
CA ARG A 727 9.75 -14.98 -13.95
C ARG A 727 10.86 -15.83 -14.58
N ALA A 728 11.94 -16.06 -13.84
CA ALA A 728 13.03 -16.94 -14.21
C ALA A 728 12.85 -18.35 -13.62
N ASP A 729 13.64 -19.31 -14.09
CA ASP A 729 13.89 -20.51 -13.28
C ASP A 729 14.77 -20.10 -12.09
N GLN A 730 14.27 -20.28 -10.86
CA GLN A 730 14.99 -19.92 -9.64
C GLN A 730 15.53 -21.17 -8.94
N TRP A 731 16.78 -21.07 -8.51
CA TRP A 731 17.58 -22.17 -7.98
C TRP A 731 18.21 -21.78 -6.65
N PHE A 732 18.57 -22.80 -5.89
CA PHE A 732 19.50 -22.63 -4.78
C PHE A 732 20.45 -23.81 -4.68
N VAL A 733 21.60 -23.55 -4.11
CA VAL A 733 22.50 -24.55 -3.53
C VAL A 733 22.67 -24.24 -2.06
N GLU A 734 22.78 -25.27 -1.22
CA GLU A 734 22.93 -25.07 0.21
C GLU A 734 23.87 -26.10 0.84
N ALA A 735 24.41 -25.72 1.99
CA ALA A 735 25.07 -26.61 2.92
C ALA A 735 24.31 -26.59 4.25
N ASP A 736 24.09 -27.76 4.81
CA ASP A 736 23.43 -27.97 6.10
C ASP A 736 24.32 -28.76 7.04
N THR A 737 24.20 -28.51 8.34
CA THR A 737 24.83 -29.31 9.39
C THR A 737 23.79 -29.79 10.39
N ASP A 738 23.83 -31.08 10.73
CA ASP A 738 22.99 -31.63 11.79
C ASP A 738 23.50 -31.26 13.20
N ALA A 739 22.82 -31.76 14.23
CA ALA A 739 23.19 -31.54 15.63
C ALA A 739 24.62 -32.05 15.99
N GLY A 740 25.17 -32.97 15.20
CA GLY A 740 26.55 -33.46 15.33
C GLY A 740 27.57 -32.71 14.48
N GLY A 741 27.14 -31.72 13.70
CA GLY A 741 27.99 -31.02 12.72
C GLY A 741 28.26 -31.81 11.45
N ALA A 742 27.51 -32.90 11.19
CA ALA A 742 27.63 -33.67 9.96
C ALA A 742 27.06 -32.87 8.78
N ARG A 743 27.83 -32.80 7.70
CA ARG A 743 27.60 -31.87 6.59
C ARG A 743 26.79 -32.53 5.48
N THR A 744 25.76 -31.85 5.01
CA THR A 744 25.00 -32.21 3.82
C THR A 744 25.07 -31.08 2.81
N PHE A 745 25.13 -31.41 1.52
CA PHE A 745 25.13 -30.43 0.44
C PHE A 745 24.03 -30.78 -0.56
N SER A 746 23.13 -29.84 -0.81
CA SER A 746 21.93 -30.03 -1.63
C SER A 746 21.80 -28.91 -2.65
N TRP A 747 20.98 -29.19 -3.67
CA TRP A 747 20.50 -28.18 -4.59
C TRP A 747 18.98 -28.32 -4.74
N GLY A 748 18.35 -27.26 -5.19
CA GLY A 748 16.92 -27.27 -5.41
C GLY A 748 16.39 -26.10 -6.21
N THR A 749 15.06 -26.02 -6.25
CA THR A 749 14.30 -24.94 -6.90
C THR A 749 13.72 -24.01 -5.84
N ALA A 750 13.68 -22.71 -6.15
CA ALA A 750 12.96 -21.71 -5.39
C ALA A 750 11.73 -21.23 -6.20
N ALA A 751 10.69 -20.78 -5.52
CA ALA A 751 9.54 -20.17 -6.16
C ALA A 751 8.93 -19.08 -5.27
N ARG A 752 8.81 -17.85 -5.80
CA ARG A 752 8.04 -16.79 -5.15
C ARG A 752 6.55 -17.10 -5.21
N GLN A 753 5.89 -17.05 -4.07
CA GLN A 753 4.47 -17.29 -3.90
C GLN A 753 3.66 -16.01 -4.12
N SER A 754 2.34 -16.15 -4.18
CA SER A 754 1.41 -15.02 -4.31
C SER A 754 1.48 -14.03 -3.13
N ASP A 755 1.94 -14.49 -1.96
CA ASP A 755 2.15 -13.65 -0.77
C ASP A 755 3.54 -12.98 -0.70
N GLY A 756 4.37 -13.16 -1.74
CA GLY A 756 5.74 -12.64 -1.78
C GLY A 756 6.78 -13.54 -1.13
N SER A 757 6.40 -14.55 -0.34
CA SER A 757 7.33 -15.50 0.28
C SER A 757 8.03 -16.40 -0.75
N ILE A 758 9.19 -16.96 -0.40
CA ILE A 758 9.92 -17.90 -1.26
C ILE A 758 9.87 -19.30 -0.68
N VAL A 759 9.33 -20.24 -1.45
CA VAL A 759 9.33 -21.67 -1.11
C VAL A 759 10.54 -22.34 -1.72
N TYR A 760 11.28 -23.07 -0.88
CA TYR A 760 12.44 -23.85 -1.27
C TYR A 760 12.10 -25.34 -1.35
N THR A 761 12.47 -25.99 -2.45
CA THR A 761 12.29 -27.44 -2.64
C THR A 761 13.63 -28.08 -3.01
N ILE A 762 14.18 -28.89 -2.10
CA ILE A 762 15.36 -29.71 -2.37
C ILE A 762 15.03 -30.74 -3.47
N LYS A 763 15.85 -30.78 -4.52
CA LYS A 763 15.71 -31.74 -5.63
C LYS A 763 16.67 -32.93 -5.50
N GLY A 764 17.78 -32.76 -4.78
CA GLY A 764 18.70 -33.84 -4.47
C GLY A 764 20.05 -33.33 -3.96
N ALA A 765 21.01 -34.24 -3.87
CA ALA A 765 22.37 -33.91 -3.47
C ALA A 765 23.09 -33.05 -4.52
N ALA A 766 23.85 -32.07 -4.04
CA ALA A 766 24.83 -31.34 -4.83
C ALA A 766 25.95 -32.28 -5.32
N ASP A 767 26.66 -31.88 -6.37
CA ASP A 767 27.75 -32.69 -6.95
C ASP A 767 29.04 -32.60 -6.13
N SER A 768 29.22 -31.48 -5.44
CA SER A 768 30.33 -31.30 -4.51
C SER A 768 29.99 -30.20 -3.50
N GLY A 769 30.56 -30.31 -2.29
CA GLY A 769 30.54 -29.24 -1.32
C GLY A 769 31.70 -29.35 -0.35
N ALA A 770 32.17 -28.20 0.15
CA ALA A 770 33.30 -28.14 1.07
C ALA A 770 33.23 -26.92 1.98
N PHE A 771 33.69 -27.11 3.22
CA PHE A 771 34.00 -26.02 4.15
C PHE A 771 35.51 -25.77 4.12
N ASP A 772 35.91 -24.54 3.89
CA ASP A 772 37.28 -24.06 4.13
C ASP A 772 37.26 -23.15 5.36
N LEU A 773 37.60 -23.73 6.51
CA LEU A 773 37.59 -23.04 7.80
C LEU A 773 38.75 -22.04 7.96
N THR A 774 39.78 -22.12 7.11
CA THR A 774 40.88 -21.14 7.12
C THR A 774 40.46 -19.87 6.37
N ARG A 775 39.72 -20.05 5.27
CA ARG A 775 39.12 -18.95 4.49
C ARG A 775 37.73 -18.55 4.97
N ARG A 776 37.21 -19.22 6.00
CA ARG A 776 35.86 -19.04 6.56
C ARG A 776 34.76 -19.10 5.50
N SER A 777 34.82 -20.09 4.62
CA SER A 777 33.93 -20.19 3.47
C SER A 777 33.27 -21.56 3.29
N VAL A 778 32.09 -21.56 2.68
CA VAL A 778 31.37 -22.73 2.20
C VAL A 778 31.26 -22.65 0.69
N THR A 779 31.66 -23.71 -0.01
CA THR A 779 31.48 -23.85 -1.46
C THR A 779 30.55 -25.00 -1.77
N VAL A 780 29.56 -24.78 -2.63
CA VAL A 780 28.66 -25.82 -3.15
C VAL A 780 28.63 -25.78 -4.67
N LYS A 781 28.64 -26.95 -5.30
CA LYS A 781 28.68 -27.11 -6.75
C LYS A 781 27.56 -28.01 -7.24
N VAL A 782 26.92 -27.61 -8.34
CA VAL A 782 25.85 -28.37 -8.99
C VAL A 782 26.09 -28.45 -10.48
N ASP A 783 25.93 -29.64 -11.06
CA ASP A 783 25.98 -29.86 -12.50
C ASP A 783 24.79 -29.16 -13.19
N ALA A 784 25.09 -28.34 -14.20
CA ALA A 784 24.07 -27.69 -15.02
C ALA A 784 23.14 -28.72 -15.69
N ALA A 785 23.58 -29.96 -15.92
CA ALA A 785 22.74 -31.04 -16.42
C ALA A 785 21.57 -31.37 -15.47
N LYS A 786 21.77 -31.27 -14.14
CA LYS A 786 20.71 -31.48 -13.15
C LYS A 786 19.67 -30.36 -13.20
N LEU A 787 20.10 -29.11 -13.36
CA LEU A 787 19.19 -27.98 -13.55
C LEU A 787 18.41 -28.12 -14.86
N ASN A 788 19.11 -28.47 -15.95
CA ASN A 788 18.52 -28.70 -17.27
C ASN A 788 17.48 -29.83 -17.31
N ALA A 789 17.57 -30.80 -16.39
CA ALA A 789 16.59 -31.87 -16.28
C ALA A 789 15.22 -31.40 -15.74
N VAL A 790 15.16 -30.25 -15.06
CA VAL A 790 13.94 -29.74 -14.42
C VAL A 790 13.58 -28.29 -14.77
N GLN A 791 14.43 -27.57 -15.52
CA GLN A 791 14.18 -26.20 -15.97
C GLN A 791 12.92 -26.09 -16.82
N THR A 792 12.30 -24.91 -16.80
CA THR A 792 11.07 -24.63 -17.54
C THR A 792 11.18 -23.45 -18.50
N ARG A 793 12.18 -22.57 -18.35
CA ARG A 793 12.30 -21.32 -19.10
C ARG A 793 13.40 -21.32 -20.16
N GLY A 794 14.40 -22.19 -20.03
CA GLY A 794 15.43 -22.38 -21.02
C GLY A 794 16.62 -23.19 -20.51
N PRO A 795 17.49 -23.66 -21.40
CA PRO A 795 18.68 -24.38 -21.01
C PRO A 795 19.67 -23.47 -20.26
N VAL A 796 20.37 -24.05 -19.28
CA VAL A 796 21.51 -23.49 -18.59
C VAL A 796 22.78 -23.98 -19.30
N ALA A 797 23.47 -23.06 -19.98
CA ALA A 797 24.60 -23.35 -20.86
C ALA A 797 25.62 -22.20 -20.85
N ALA A 798 26.70 -22.34 -21.62
CA ALA A 798 27.61 -21.22 -21.87
C ALA A 798 26.83 -20.05 -22.50
N GLY A 799 27.04 -18.85 -21.95
CA GLY A 799 26.30 -17.62 -22.24
C GLY A 799 25.14 -17.33 -21.29
N THR A 800 24.68 -18.31 -20.50
CA THR A 800 23.58 -18.09 -19.55
C THR A 800 24.01 -17.11 -18.45
N VAL A 801 23.17 -16.10 -18.21
CA VAL A 801 23.34 -15.12 -17.13
C VAL A 801 22.61 -15.64 -15.89
N LEU A 802 23.35 -15.74 -14.78
CA LEU A 802 22.83 -15.92 -13.44
C LEU A 802 22.59 -14.54 -12.83
N MET A 803 21.40 -14.35 -12.27
CA MET A 803 20.92 -13.09 -11.69
C MET A 803 20.10 -13.35 -10.42
N GLY A 804 19.62 -12.31 -9.74
CA GLY A 804 18.91 -12.47 -8.46
C GLY A 804 19.78 -13.16 -7.41
N LEU A 805 21.07 -12.83 -7.42
CA LEU A 805 22.08 -13.48 -6.60
C LEU A 805 21.93 -12.97 -5.16
N ARG A 806 21.63 -13.88 -4.23
CA ARG A 806 21.40 -13.57 -2.82
C ARG A 806 21.60 -14.82 -1.97
N GLY A 807 21.90 -14.67 -0.70
CA GLY A 807 22.05 -15.78 0.22
C GLY A 807 21.49 -15.50 1.60
N SER A 808 21.33 -16.58 2.35
CA SER A 808 20.87 -16.55 3.74
C SER A 808 21.65 -17.58 4.52
N ALA A 809 21.95 -17.29 5.78
CA ALA A 809 22.60 -18.23 6.66
C ALA A 809 21.96 -18.21 8.05
N THR A 810 21.91 -19.38 8.70
CA THR A 810 21.42 -19.52 10.07
C THR A 810 22.33 -20.46 10.84
N THR A 811 22.51 -20.18 12.13
CA THR A 811 23.29 -21.04 13.03
C THR A 811 22.63 -21.09 14.40
N ALA A 812 22.54 -22.26 15.03
CA ALA A 812 22.07 -22.36 16.41
C ALA A 812 22.99 -21.62 17.40
N ARG A 813 22.39 -21.04 18.45
CA ARG A 813 23.12 -20.53 19.63
C ARG A 813 22.85 -21.47 20.79
N THR A 814 23.91 -21.95 21.44
CA THR A 814 23.75 -22.74 22.67
C THR A 814 23.28 -21.82 23.79
N VAL A 815 21.98 -21.85 24.12
CA VAL A 815 21.47 -21.23 25.34
C VAL A 815 21.74 -22.19 26.51
N VAL A 816 22.06 -21.65 27.68
CA VAL A 816 22.21 -22.41 28.94
C VAL A 816 20.85 -22.99 29.36
N ALA A 817 20.37 -24.03 28.66
CA ALA A 817 19.21 -24.88 28.99
C ALA A 817 18.96 -26.01 27.95
N GLY A 818 19.84 -26.25 26.96
CA GLY A 818 19.77 -27.46 26.13
C GLY A 818 18.63 -27.52 25.10
N THR A 819 18.00 -26.41 24.75
CA THR A 819 17.11 -26.29 23.58
C THR A 819 17.79 -25.42 22.53
N ALA A 820 18.10 -26.00 21.37
CA ALA A 820 18.63 -25.26 20.23
C ALA A 820 17.47 -24.55 19.50
N SER A 821 17.42 -23.23 19.59
CA SER A 821 16.76 -22.39 18.59
C SER A 821 17.83 -21.87 17.63
N ALA A 822 17.47 -21.60 16.36
CA ALA A 822 18.33 -20.79 15.49
C ALA A 822 18.74 -19.52 16.27
N GLY A 823 20.03 -19.32 16.44
CA GLY A 823 20.58 -18.34 17.36
C GLY A 823 21.06 -17.08 16.68
N PHE A 824 21.57 -17.23 15.46
CA PHE A 824 21.87 -16.15 14.53
C PHE A 824 21.25 -16.46 13.17
N SER A 825 20.81 -15.42 12.48
CA SER A 825 20.32 -15.46 11.11
C SER A 825 20.80 -14.25 10.35
N ASP A 826 21.10 -14.44 9.07
CA ASP A 826 21.55 -13.39 8.19
C ASP A 826 21.03 -13.57 6.77
N SER A 827 20.92 -12.46 6.03
CA SER A 827 20.42 -12.41 4.66
C SER A 827 21.03 -11.25 3.89
N THR A 828 21.67 -11.60 2.77
CA THR A 828 22.30 -10.61 1.89
C THR A 828 21.30 -9.84 1.04
N ARG A 829 21.77 -8.72 0.48
CA ARG A 829 21.02 -7.80 -0.37
C ARG A 829 21.73 -7.47 -1.70
N ALA A 830 20.95 -7.33 -2.76
CA ALA A 830 21.26 -6.80 -4.09
C ALA A 830 22.57 -7.34 -4.71
N GLY A 831 22.55 -8.60 -5.15
CA GLY A 831 23.64 -9.19 -5.91
C GLY A 831 23.70 -8.73 -7.36
N GLY A 832 24.91 -8.68 -7.90
CA GLY A 832 25.16 -8.46 -9.33
C GLY A 832 24.73 -9.65 -10.20
N THR A 833 25.40 -9.82 -11.34
CA THR A 833 25.17 -10.96 -12.24
C THR A 833 26.46 -11.71 -12.51
N PHE A 834 26.33 -12.98 -12.92
CA PHE A 834 27.43 -13.81 -13.38
C PHE A 834 27.07 -14.42 -14.73
N THR A 835 27.96 -14.36 -15.73
CA THR A 835 27.73 -15.01 -17.03
C THR A 835 28.57 -16.28 -17.13
N MET A 836 27.92 -17.42 -17.37
CA MET A 836 28.61 -18.68 -17.61
C MET A 836 29.40 -18.60 -18.93
N GLY A 837 30.72 -18.79 -18.93
CA GLY A 837 31.47 -18.70 -20.19
C GLY A 837 32.98 -18.90 -20.09
N SER A 838 33.56 -18.79 -18.89
CA SER A 838 34.99 -18.99 -18.63
C SER A 838 35.19 -20.01 -17.52
N CYS A 839 34.56 -21.17 -17.67
CA CYS A 839 34.57 -22.21 -16.65
C CYS A 839 35.98 -22.76 -16.45
N GLN A 840 36.42 -22.79 -15.19
CA GLN A 840 37.74 -23.32 -14.83
C GLN A 840 37.81 -24.82 -15.13
N PRO A 841 38.97 -25.38 -15.48
CA PRO A 841 39.12 -26.82 -15.72
C PRO A 841 39.00 -27.69 -14.45
#